data_AF-A0A024TIR8-F1
#
_entry.id   AF-A0A024TIR8-F1
#
_cell.length_a   1.000
_cell.length_b   1.000
_cell.length_c   1.000
_cell.angle_alpha   90.00
_cell.angle_beta   90.00
_cell.angle_gamma   90.00
#
_symmetry.space_group_name_H-M   'P 1'
#
loop_
_entity.id
_entity.type
_entity.pdbx_description
1 polymer ?
#
loop_
_entity_poly.entity_id
_entity_poly.type
_entity_poly.pdbx_seq_one_letter_code
_entity_poly.pdbx_strand_id
1 'polypeptide(L)'
;MVTADDARLEVTPKARVQFNLMTDAGNIALMDDGGEYLENLENGVDSAPAELPDPTDLVLQACAVPKGNSMDETLRMNEAKEYMVKQFGMIQEQVGMNPNTLQFDSYIPSSDPPEKFEVGYLKWAQEASMNRIRLCFAVGFVFLAAYLAYEVHNDLFTVRTGIPRSHPASAIHSTVSTLLYIVTFGCGCGAFAVGYILVHQPWAAKHLETITFWVFAVVALSMIFKKPLQQQAGPVLPLVILIIPIFGITRMRFIHSCVLGWSIFFVYLVVQLVSLNFIDDIPSVWKYDNVSDIIYQTINYGIGIIGGMVSHYRQELTRRRNYALKLPFAGPALDDEPVDFSADTYSEEKLLDPWTLAFRNLAIEEYFCKVWYLIDPHPYENPNRGDIHENVYWTIRYAVLGVGLSQIVLGIQDIKLLLMKHFYFEYGMAAVIRFAIVVPCYLGAFYFLYLLGKKYWSVFLRRGMSKLDLDAAVAQDKRSRIKTKWVESKGGYVRSAQVFSIAVVAIHVCSMMILLLQVGYAFMHNYKDKQPKPTKPNVYFMGLLNAILYAHRSGFKLRFVYAFRSTSVLIVLFIFFASHNLHWDPWEYLWLEYTGFLICTQLLGMMISHEEEALRRNFFILKSIRIVEFEKWFAGVLVIQKRVRRFLKRHKSRKQLLQHTPPGDTSAKPTAIKPVAHAQAFLARASLLGCRAQMIQIAIVLFDVIYSAATA
;
A
#
# COMPACT_ATOMS: atom_id res chain seq x y z
N MET A 1 31.38 14.90 -52.01
CA MET A 1 31.34 16.37 -51.89
C MET A 1 30.96 16.66 -50.44
N VAL A 2 31.97 17.10 -49.67
CA VAL A 2 31.99 17.58 -48.27
C VAL A 2 31.48 16.62 -47.16
N THR A 3 32.47 16.06 -46.47
CA THR A 3 32.48 15.44 -45.13
C THR A 3 32.31 16.48 -44.01
N ALA A 4 31.67 16.11 -42.90
CA ALA A 4 31.83 16.80 -41.60
C ALA A 4 31.43 15.88 -40.42
N ASP A 5 32.47 15.27 -39.84
CA ASP A 5 32.79 15.09 -38.42
C ASP A 5 31.74 14.62 -37.39
N ASP A 6 32.06 13.43 -36.88
CA ASP A 6 31.87 12.95 -35.52
C ASP A 6 32.05 14.05 -34.46
N ALA A 7 30.96 14.33 -33.72
CA ALA A 7 31.05 14.92 -32.39
C ALA A 7 30.44 13.95 -31.37
N ARG A 8 31.34 13.22 -30.71
CA ARG A 8 31.10 12.45 -29.49
C ARG A 8 30.35 13.32 -28.47
N LEU A 9 29.12 12.93 -28.14
CA LEU A 9 28.42 13.43 -26.96
C LEU A 9 29.05 12.80 -25.72
N GLU A 10 30.14 13.40 -25.24
CA GLU A 10 30.68 13.16 -23.91
C GLU A 10 29.65 13.57 -22.86
N VAL A 11 28.98 12.59 -22.28
CA VAL A 11 28.17 12.76 -21.07
C VAL A 11 29.14 13.02 -19.91
N THR A 12 29.30 14.28 -19.55
CA THR A 12 30.05 14.69 -18.35
C THR A 12 29.14 14.57 -17.11
N PRO A 13 29.48 13.73 -16.11
CA PRO A 13 28.78 13.71 -14.84
C PRO A 13 29.43 14.74 -13.91
N LYS A 14 29.01 16.00 -14.01
CA LYS A 14 29.34 17.02 -12.98
C LYS A 14 28.08 17.74 -12.54
N ALA A 15 27.17 17.01 -11.90
CA ALA A 15 26.22 17.64 -10.98
C ALA A 15 26.94 17.94 -9.66
N ARG A 16 27.82 18.95 -9.65
CA ARG A 16 28.19 19.62 -8.40
C ARG A 16 26.96 20.40 -7.96
N VAL A 17 26.37 20.04 -6.82
CA VAL A 17 25.44 20.93 -6.12
C VAL A 17 26.22 22.18 -5.74
N GLN A 18 26.05 23.25 -6.52
CA GLN A 18 26.35 24.58 -6.01
C GLN A 18 25.31 24.87 -4.93
N PHE A 19 25.76 24.99 -3.68
CA PHE A 19 24.99 25.67 -2.65
C PHE A 19 24.73 27.09 -3.16
N ASN A 20 23.52 27.36 -3.66
CA ASN A 20 23.12 28.71 -4.00
C ASN A 20 23.09 29.52 -2.69
N LEU A 21 24.13 30.33 -2.55
CA LEU A 21 24.34 31.30 -1.50
C LEU A 21 23.17 32.29 -1.50
N MET A 22 22.25 32.16 -0.54
CA MET A 22 21.32 33.25 -0.24
C MET A 22 22.11 34.38 0.42
N THR A 23 22.18 35.49 -0.31
CA THR A 23 22.65 36.81 0.10
C THR A 23 21.56 37.54 0.87
N ASP A 24 21.18 37.04 2.05
CA ASP A 24 20.41 37.84 3.00
C ASP A 24 21.15 37.82 4.35
N ALA A 25 21.76 38.96 4.65
CA ALA A 25 22.61 39.17 5.82
C ALA A 25 21.85 39.11 7.15
N GLY A 26 20.51 39.01 7.13
CA GLY A 26 19.66 39.00 8.33
C GLY A 26 19.58 37.66 9.07
N ASN A 27 19.70 36.51 8.37
CA ASN A 27 19.41 35.21 8.99
C ASN A 27 20.61 34.54 9.69
N ILE A 28 21.82 35.10 9.58
CA ILE A 28 23.06 34.48 10.06
C ILE A 28 23.51 35.02 11.43
N ALA A 29 22.95 36.14 11.87
CA ALA A 29 23.15 36.69 13.22
C ALA A 29 22.31 35.96 14.30
N LEU A 30 21.42 35.04 13.90
CA LEU A 30 20.31 34.54 14.73
C LEU A 30 20.56 33.21 15.45
N MET A 31 21.79 32.70 15.44
CA MET A 31 22.22 31.54 16.24
C MET A 31 23.41 31.92 17.14
N ASP A 32 23.39 33.13 17.70
CA ASP A 32 24.44 33.65 18.60
C ASP A 32 24.09 33.45 20.09
N ASP A 33 22.80 33.29 20.44
CA ASP A 33 22.36 33.18 21.85
C ASP A 33 22.16 31.74 22.36
N GLY A 34 22.61 30.73 21.60
CA GLY A 34 22.64 29.32 22.04
C GLY A 34 23.91 28.94 22.83
N GLY A 35 24.52 29.91 23.51
CA GLY A 35 25.86 29.82 24.10
C GLY A 35 26.05 28.73 25.17
N GLU A 36 24.97 28.27 25.82
CA GLU A 36 25.06 27.30 26.92
C GLU A 36 25.26 25.84 26.48
N TYR A 37 25.00 25.50 25.21
CA TYR A 37 25.27 24.16 24.69
C TYR A 37 26.69 24.01 24.09
N LEU A 38 27.44 25.10 23.96
CA LEU A 38 28.73 25.13 23.28
C LEU A 38 29.94 24.96 24.21
N GLU A 39 29.81 25.23 25.50
CA GLU A 39 30.92 25.13 26.47
C GLU A 39 31.26 23.68 26.87
N ASN A 40 30.37 22.71 26.68
CA ASN A 40 30.60 21.32 27.04
C ASN A 40 31.38 20.51 25.98
N LEU A 41 31.80 21.12 24.88
CA LEU A 41 32.56 20.47 23.79
C LEU A 41 34.08 20.75 23.84
N GLU A 42 34.56 21.59 24.77
CA GLU A 42 35.99 21.93 24.90
C GLU A 42 36.76 21.05 25.91
N ASN A 43 36.07 20.26 26.73
CA ASN A 43 36.72 19.34 27.67
C ASN A 43 36.77 17.92 27.08
N GLY A 44 37.91 17.57 26.50
CA GLY A 44 38.24 16.21 26.12
C GLY A 44 38.16 15.29 27.34
N VAL A 45 37.18 14.40 27.34
CA VAL A 45 37.07 13.29 28.28
C VAL A 45 37.31 12.01 27.48
N ASP A 46 38.42 11.34 27.78
CA ASP A 46 38.65 9.94 27.43
C ASP A 46 37.41 9.13 27.84
N SER A 47 36.64 8.64 26.86
CA SER A 47 35.48 7.80 27.12
C SER A 47 35.68 6.43 26.47
N ALA A 48 35.56 5.43 27.34
CA ALA A 48 35.29 4.03 27.02
C ALA A 48 34.21 3.90 25.92
N PRO A 49 34.13 2.76 25.18
CA PRO A 49 33.19 2.59 24.08
C PRO A 49 31.78 3.01 24.50
N ALA A 50 31.27 4.05 23.86
CA ALA A 50 29.99 4.65 24.18
C ALA A 50 28.91 3.56 24.15
N GLU A 51 28.20 3.37 25.26
CA GLU A 51 26.94 2.63 25.24
C GLU A 51 26.06 3.27 24.16
N LEU A 52 25.65 2.48 23.17
CA LEU A 52 24.78 2.93 22.09
C LEU A 52 23.55 3.63 22.72
N PRO A 53 23.30 4.92 22.42
CA PRO A 53 22.19 5.65 23.03
C PRO A 53 20.86 4.93 22.75
N ASP A 54 19.99 4.87 23.77
CA ASP A 54 18.67 4.23 23.64
C ASP A 54 17.93 4.86 22.43
N PRO A 55 17.53 4.06 21.42
CA PRO A 55 16.76 4.55 20.27
C PRO A 55 15.50 5.32 20.67
N THR A 56 14.95 5.03 21.85
CA THR A 56 13.80 5.70 22.41
C THR A 56 14.02 7.20 22.57
N ASP A 57 15.15 7.59 23.17
CA ASP A 57 15.45 8.98 23.48
C ASP A 57 15.70 9.79 22.20
N LEU A 58 16.41 9.19 21.23
CA LEU A 58 16.63 9.80 19.91
C LEU A 58 15.31 10.06 19.17
N VAL A 59 14.38 9.10 19.22
CA VAL A 59 13.06 9.25 18.58
C VAL A 59 12.24 10.35 19.27
N LEU A 60 12.27 10.42 20.60
CA LEU A 60 11.56 11.46 21.36
C LEU A 60 12.16 12.85 21.10
N GLN A 61 13.49 12.95 21.00
CA GLN A 61 14.20 14.18 20.65
C GLN A 61 13.77 14.70 19.27
N ALA A 62 13.74 13.83 18.26
CA ALA A 62 13.29 14.20 16.91
C ALA A 62 11.85 14.77 16.91
N CYS A 63 10.99 14.19 17.74
CA CYS A 63 9.58 14.57 17.87
C CYS A 63 9.35 15.83 18.73
N ALA A 64 10.37 16.31 19.45
CA ALA A 64 10.24 17.48 20.31
C ALA A 64 9.90 18.74 19.50
N VAL A 65 9.01 19.56 20.06
CA VAL A 65 8.65 20.86 19.51
C VAL A 65 9.76 21.84 19.86
N PRO A 66 10.30 22.62 18.90
CA PRO A 66 11.26 23.67 19.21
C PRO A 66 10.64 24.66 20.20
N LYS A 67 11.36 24.97 21.27
CA LYS A 67 10.96 25.94 22.29
C LYS A 67 12.15 26.82 22.61
N GLY A 68 12.02 28.11 22.36
CA GLY A 68 12.95 29.13 22.82
C GLY A 68 12.51 29.69 24.17
N ASN A 69 13.38 30.50 24.79
CA ASN A 69 13.09 31.22 26.03
C ASN A 69 12.10 32.38 25.80
N SER A 70 11.99 32.85 24.55
CA SER A 70 11.00 33.84 24.12
C SER A 70 10.15 33.37 22.94
N MET A 71 9.03 34.06 22.67
CA MET A 71 8.15 33.78 21.52
C MET A 71 8.89 33.99 20.19
N ASP A 72 9.65 35.09 20.06
CA ASP A 72 10.44 35.40 18.86
C ASP A 72 11.52 34.34 18.60
N GLU A 73 12.19 33.89 19.66
CA GLU A 73 13.17 32.81 19.56
C GLU A 73 12.51 31.48 19.17
N THR A 74 11.33 31.19 19.70
CA THR A 74 10.56 30.00 19.33
C THR A 74 10.13 30.03 17.86
N LEU A 75 9.70 31.19 17.35
CA LEU A 75 9.36 31.35 15.93
C LEU A 75 10.59 31.14 15.04
N ARG A 76 11.74 31.73 15.41
CA ARG A 76 13.01 31.54 14.68
C ARG A 76 13.48 30.09 14.68
N MET A 77 13.37 29.40 15.81
CA MET A 77 13.71 27.97 15.91
C MET A 77 12.79 27.10 15.03
N ASN A 78 11.51 27.46 14.92
CA ASN A 78 10.58 26.76 14.03
C ASN A 78 10.96 26.95 12.56
N GLU A 79 11.26 28.18 12.13
CA GLU A 79 11.71 28.45 10.75
C GLU A 79 13.02 27.72 10.41
N ALA A 80 13.97 27.68 11.36
CA ALA A 80 15.22 26.95 11.20
C ALA A 80 14.97 25.44 11.05
N LYS A 81 14.08 24.87 11.86
CA LYS A 81 13.70 23.45 11.78
C LYS A 81 13.01 23.13 10.45
N GLU A 82 12.12 24.00 9.96
CA GLU A 82 11.49 23.84 8.64
C GLU A 82 12.51 23.84 7.49
N TYR A 83 13.45 24.79 7.51
CA TYR A 83 14.51 24.86 6.50
C TYR A 83 15.35 23.57 6.49
N MET A 84 15.74 23.11 7.67
CA MET A 84 16.53 21.91 7.85
C MET A 84 15.80 20.66 7.37
N VAL A 85 14.53 20.49 7.73
CA VAL A 85 13.68 19.39 7.24
C VAL A 85 13.62 19.38 5.71
N LYS A 86 13.53 20.56 5.09
CA LYS A 86 13.57 20.70 3.64
C LYS A 86 14.92 20.28 3.04
N GLN A 87 16.05 20.66 3.67
CA GLN A 87 17.38 20.22 3.23
C GLN A 87 17.53 18.70 3.34
N PHE A 88 17.10 18.12 4.45
CA PHE A 88 17.11 16.67 4.66
C PHE A 88 16.33 15.94 3.56
N GLY A 89 15.12 16.43 3.24
CA GLY A 89 14.30 15.87 2.17
C GLY A 89 15.00 15.91 0.79
N MET A 90 15.69 17.00 0.46
CA MET A 90 16.42 17.12 -0.81
C MET A 90 17.61 16.15 -0.89
N ILE A 91 18.32 15.91 0.21
CA ILE A 91 19.43 14.96 0.24
C ILE A 91 18.93 13.52 0.04
N GLN A 92 17.81 13.17 0.68
CA GLN A 92 17.18 11.86 0.50
C GLN A 92 16.73 11.62 -0.95
N GLU A 93 16.46 12.66 -1.73
CA GLU A 93 16.08 12.54 -3.14
C GLU A 93 17.28 12.31 -4.08
N GLN A 94 18.51 12.55 -3.64
CA GLN A 94 19.72 12.37 -4.46
C GLN A 94 19.95 10.92 -4.90
N VAL A 95 19.40 9.95 -4.17
CA VAL A 95 19.49 8.53 -4.52
C VAL A 95 18.82 8.26 -5.88
N GLY A 96 17.87 9.09 -6.33
CA GLY A 96 17.29 9.04 -7.67
C GLY A 96 16.52 7.74 -7.94
N MET A 97 15.22 7.84 -8.19
CA MET A 97 14.40 6.67 -8.46
C MET A 97 13.44 6.93 -9.60
N ASN A 98 13.41 6.02 -10.56
CA ASN A 98 12.52 6.13 -11.70
C ASN A 98 11.06 5.95 -11.24
N PRO A 99 10.16 6.91 -11.51
CA PRO A 99 8.79 6.88 -11.00
C PRO A 99 7.92 5.78 -11.61
N ASN A 100 8.28 5.25 -12.78
CA ASN A 100 7.49 4.24 -13.48
C ASN A 100 7.94 2.82 -13.11
N THR A 101 9.25 2.59 -12.98
CA THR A 101 9.83 1.28 -12.69
C THR A 101 10.13 1.07 -11.20
N LEU A 102 10.17 2.15 -10.41
CA LEU A 102 10.63 2.21 -9.02
C LEU A 102 12.11 1.81 -8.80
N GLN A 103 12.89 1.59 -9.87
CA GLN A 103 14.29 1.23 -9.75
C GLN A 103 15.15 2.45 -9.38
N PHE A 104 16.24 2.22 -8.65
CA PHE A 104 17.22 3.26 -8.36
C PHE A 104 18.07 3.56 -9.61
N ASP A 105 18.23 4.84 -9.93
CA ASP A 105 18.93 5.30 -11.14
C ASP A 105 20.45 5.48 -10.92
N SER A 106 20.89 5.62 -9.67
CA SER A 106 22.25 6.06 -9.33
C SER A 106 23.22 4.94 -8.93
N TYR A 107 24.51 5.25 -9.01
CA TYR A 107 25.64 4.41 -8.57
C TYR A 107 26.11 4.84 -7.18
N ILE A 108 26.60 3.90 -6.37
CA ILE A 108 27.32 4.21 -5.12
C ILE A 108 28.73 4.69 -5.51
N PRO A 109 29.09 5.97 -5.32
CA PRO A 109 30.40 6.47 -5.76
C PRO A 109 31.56 5.95 -4.91
N SER A 110 31.28 5.41 -3.72
CA SER A 110 32.28 5.02 -2.71
C SER A 110 32.58 3.51 -2.63
N SER A 111 31.87 2.67 -3.39
CA SER A 111 32.15 1.23 -3.47
C SER A 111 33.08 0.95 -4.65
N ASP A 112 34.09 0.08 -4.45
CA ASP A 112 34.96 -0.40 -5.53
C ASP A 112 34.80 -1.93 -5.70
N PRO A 113 34.20 -2.41 -6.81
CA PRO A 113 33.68 -1.64 -7.93
C PRO A 113 32.38 -0.89 -7.59
N PRO A 114 32.00 0.15 -8.36
CA PRO A 114 30.77 0.92 -8.13
C PRO A 114 29.53 0.04 -8.23
N GLU A 115 28.96 -0.31 -7.07
CA GLU A 115 27.75 -1.09 -6.97
C GLU A 115 26.52 -0.23 -7.26
N LYS A 116 25.54 -0.80 -7.96
CA LYS A 116 24.24 -0.16 -8.16
C LYS A 116 23.44 -0.29 -6.86
N PHE A 117 22.83 0.80 -6.38
CA PHE A 117 21.92 0.77 -5.22
C PHE A 117 20.83 -0.31 -5.35
N GLU A 118 20.42 -0.61 -6.58
CA GLU A 118 19.45 -1.66 -6.89
C GLU A 118 19.91 -3.08 -6.50
N VAL A 119 21.20 -3.40 -6.62
CA VAL A 119 21.74 -4.73 -6.29
C VAL A 119 21.73 -4.95 -4.78
N GLY A 120 22.15 -3.94 -4.01
CA GLY A 120 22.08 -3.97 -2.54
C GLY A 120 20.63 -4.06 -2.05
N TYR A 121 19.72 -3.27 -2.65
CA TYR A 121 18.29 -3.35 -2.34
C TYR A 121 17.71 -4.73 -2.63
N LEU A 122 18.04 -5.32 -3.79
CA LEU A 122 17.54 -6.65 -4.16
C LEU A 122 17.99 -7.71 -3.16
N LYS A 123 19.27 -7.71 -2.78
CA LYS A 123 19.82 -8.64 -1.78
C LYS A 123 19.09 -8.50 -0.44
N TRP A 124 18.98 -7.27 0.06
CA TRP A 124 18.25 -6.98 1.30
C TRP A 124 16.78 -7.42 1.24
N ALA A 125 16.09 -7.13 0.13
CA ALA A 125 14.69 -7.45 -0.06
C ALA A 125 14.46 -8.97 -0.09
N GLN A 126 15.35 -9.72 -0.76
CA GLN A 126 15.27 -11.17 -0.83
C GLN A 126 15.50 -11.81 0.54
N GLU A 127 16.58 -11.46 1.24
CA GLU A 127 16.89 -12.01 2.57
C GLU A 127 15.74 -11.78 3.55
N ALA A 128 15.22 -10.56 3.61
CA ALA A 128 14.13 -10.22 4.52
C ALA A 128 12.74 -10.77 4.09
N SER A 129 12.63 -11.39 2.90
CA SER A 129 11.39 -11.99 2.39
C SER A 129 11.27 -13.50 2.64
N MET A 130 12.35 -14.17 3.01
CA MET A 130 12.42 -15.65 3.08
C MET A 130 11.26 -16.26 3.87
N ASN A 131 11.08 -15.86 5.13
CA ASN A 131 10.05 -16.43 6.00
C ASN A 131 8.62 -16.16 5.49
N ARG A 132 8.41 -15.01 4.84
CA ARG A 132 7.10 -14.66 4.27
C ARG A 132 6.78 -15.51 3.06
N ILE A 133 7.76 -15.74 2.17
CA ILE A 133 7.60 -16.59 1.00
C ILE A 133 7.37 -18.05 1.43
N ARG A 134 8.10 -18.54 2.43
CA ARG A 134 7.88 -19.88 3.02
C ARG A 134 6.44 -20.03 3.54
N LEU A 135 5.99 -19.08 4.35
CA LEU A 135 4.62 -19.10 4.88
C LEU A 135 3.59 -19.02 3.75
N CYS A 136 3.83 -18.18 2.74
CA CYS A 136 2.93 -18.05 1.60
C CYS A 136 2.82 -19.34 0.78
N PHE A 137 3.94 -20.03 0.52
CA PHE A 137 3.92 -21.32 -0.17
C PHE A 137 3.27 -22.41 0.67
N ALA A 138 3.50 -22.44 1.98
CA ALA A 138 2.84 -23.39 2.88
C ALA A 138 1.32 -23.17 2.92
N VAL A 139 0.87 -21.93 3.12
CA VAL A 139 -0.56 -21.56 3.08
C VAL A 139 -1.15 -21.88 1.71
N GLY A 140 -0.49 -21.49 0.63
CA GLY A 140 -0.92 -21.79 -0.74
C GLY A 140 -1.06 -23.30 -0.99
N PHE A 141 -0.08 -24.10 -0.57
CA PHE A 141 -0.11 -25.55 -0.68
C PHE A 141 -1.26 -26.17 0.12
N VAL A 142 -1.38 -25.83 1.41
CA VAL A 142 -2.40 -26.42 2.30
C VAL A 142 -3.81 -26.10 1.81
N PHE A 143 -4.10 -24.83 1.50
CA PHE A 143 -5.43 -24.45 1.03
C PHE A 143 -5.74 -25.00 -0.36
N LEU A 144 -4.76 -25.02 -1.28
CA LEU A 144 -4.98 -25.60 -2.60
C LEU A 144 -5.19 -27.12 -2.51
N ALA A 145 -4.37 -27.83 -1.74
CA ALA A 145 -4.51 -29.27 -1.54
C ALA A 145 -5.85 -29.61 -0.86
N ALA A 146 -6.25 -28.86 0.16
CA ALA A 146 -7.54 -29.04 0.83
C ALA A 146 -8.72 -28.79 -0.14
N TYR A 147 -8.63 -27.74 -0.97
CA TYR A 147 -9.64 -27.45 -1.99
C TYR A 147 -9.73 -28.56 -3.04
N LEU A 148 -8.60 -29.03 -3.57
CA LEU A 148 -8.60 -30.12 -4.56
C LEU A 148 -9.05 -31.44 -3.94
N ALA A 149 -8.67 -31.73 -2.69
CA ALA A 149 -9.15 -32.91 -1.96
C ALA A 149 -10.67 -32.86 -1.75
N TYR A 150 -11.23 -31.69 -1.43
CA TYR A 150 -12.67 -31.48 -1.37
C TYR A 150 -13.35 -31.73 -2.72
N GLU A 151 -12.77 -31.26 -3.82
CA GLU A 151 -13.33 -31.51 -5.16
C GLU A 151 -13.28 -32.99 -5.56
N VAL A 152 -12.19 -33.68 -5.22
CA VAL A 152 -12.05 -35.13 -5.45
C VAL A 152 -13.06 -35.92 -4.60
N HIS A 153 -13.23 -35.55 -3.32
CA HIS A 153 -14.22 -36.19 -2.45
C HIS A 153 -15.65 -36.05 -2.98
N ASN A 154 -15.95 -34.94 -3.66
CA ASN A 154 -17.24 -34.70 -4.31
C ASN A 154 -17.33 -35.20 -5.76
N ASP A 155 -16.35 -35.98 -6.21
CA ASP A 155 -16.30 -36.61 -7.54
C ASP A 155 -16.31 -35.61 -8.71
N LEU A 156 -15.86 -34.37 -8.47
CA LEU A 156 -15.85 -33.29 -9.46
C LEU A 156 -14.75 -33.45 -10.52
N PHE A 157 -13.93 -34.49 -10.42
CA PHE A 157 -12.86 -34.84 -11.36
C PHE A 157 -13.29 -35.88 -12.39
N THR A 158 -14.40 -36.57 -12.15
CA THR A 158 -14.99 -37.57 -13.03
C THR A 158 -16.36 -37.11 -13.55
N VAL A 159 -16.96 -36.11 -12.90
CA VAL A 159 -18.27 -35.54 -13.25
C VAL A 159 -18.14 -34.06 -13.62
N ARG A 160 -18.80 -33.65 -14.71
CA ARG A 160 -18.92 -32.26 -15.18
C ARG A 160 -19.61 -31.41 -14.11
N THR A 161 -19.00 -30.28 -13.77
CA THR A 161 -19.54 -29.40 -12.74
C THR A 161 -20.86 -28.76 -13.18
N GLY A 162 -21.87 -28.85 -12.31
CA GLY A 162 -23.18 -28.26 -12.59
C GLY A 162 -24.12 -29.13 -13.41
N ILE A 163 -23.83 -30.42 -13.58
CA ILE A 163 -24.78 -31.39 -14.13
C ILE A 163 -25.16 -32.35 -13.00
N PRO A 164 -26.46 -32.67 -12.81
CA PRO A 164 -26.85 -33.71 -11.85
C PRO A 164 -26.15 -35.03 -12.14
N ARG A 165 -25.64 -35.70 -11.09
CA ARG A 165 -24.88 -36.96 -11.20
C ARG A 165 -25.67 -38.08 -11.90
N SER A 166 -27.00 -38.03 -11.80
CA SER A 166 -27.91 -38.98 -12.45
C SER A 166 -28.00 -38.83 -13.97
N HIS A 167 -27.48 -37.74 -14.54
CA HIS A 167 -27.56 -37.48 -15.97
C HIS A 167 -26.44 -38.21 -16.72
N PRO A 168 -26.72 -38.90 -17.85
CA PRO A 168 -25.72 -39.70 -18.58
C PRO A 168 -24.58 -38.87 -19.18
N ALA A 169 -24.83 -37.60 -19.52
CA ALA A 169 -23.82 -36.67 -20.02
C ALA A 169 -22.93 -36.05 -18.91
N SER A 170 -23.12 -36.46 -17.66
CA SER A 170 -22.37 -35.92 -16.52
C SER A 170 -20.93 -36.45 -16.47
N ALA A 171 -20.64 -37.63 -17.02
CA ALA A 171 -19.31 -38.23 -16.97
C ALA A 171 -18.28 -37.49 -17.86
N ILE A 172 -17.08 -37.29 -17.31
CA ILE A 172 -15.89 -36.81 -18.01
C ILE A 172 -15.09 -38.01 -18.50
N HIS A 173 -14.51 -37.92 -19.71
CA HIS A 173 -13.69 -38.97 -20.28
C HIS A 173 -12.46 -39.28 -19.39
N SER A 174 -12.09 -40.55 -19.25
CA SER A 174 -11.02 -41.02 -18.34
C SER A 174 -9.66 -40.36 -18.60
N THR A 175 -9.32 -40.12 -19.87
CA THR A 175 -8.10 -39.39 -20.27
C THR A 175 -8.09 -37.95 -19.75
N VAL A 176 -9.23 -37.26 -19.81
CA VAL A 176 -9.37 -35.88 -19.32
C VAL A 176 -9.32 -35.84 -17.80
N SER A 177 -9.92 -36.83 -17.12
CA SER A 177 -9.82 -36.97 -15.67
C SER A 177 -8.36 -37.16 -15.23
N THR A 178 -7.61 -38.06 -15.87
CA THR A 178 -6.17 -38.25 -15.61
C THR A 178 -5.37 -36.96 -15.82
N LEU A 179 -5.63 -36.25 -16.92
CA LEU A 179 -4.99 -34.97 -17.20
C LEU A 179 -5.32 -33.92 -16.13
N LEU A 180 -6.55 -33.91 -15.61
CA LEU A 180 -6.97 -33.02 -14.54
C LEU A 180 -6.17 -33.27 -13.25
N TYR A 181 -5.96 -34.53 -12.88
CA TYR A 181 -5.09 -34.88 -11.73
C TYR A 181 -3.64 -34.44 -11.95
N ILE A 182 -3.07 -34.66 -13.14
CA ILE A 182 -1.70 -34.26 -13.46
C ILE A 182 -1.55 -32.73 -13.39
N VAL A 183 -2.46 -31.98 -14.00
CA VAL A 183 -2.41 -30.53 -14.04
C VAL A 183 -2.61 -29.92 -12.66
N THR A 184 -3.57 -30.42 -11.87
CA THR A 184 -3.92 -29.81 -10.58
C THR A 184 -2.99 -30.24 -9.44
N PHE A 185 -2.85 -31.54 -9.19
CA PHE A 185 -1.98 -32.06 -8.12
C PHE A 185 -0.51 -32.06 -8.54
N GLY A 186 -0.21 -32.52 -9.75
CA GLY A 186 1.16 -32.58 -10.27
C GLY A 186 1.77 -31.21 -10.49
N CYS A 187 1.15 -30.37 -11.32
CA CYS A 187 1.68 -29.03 -11.61
C CYS A 187 1.30 -28.00 -10.53
N GLY A 188 0.03 -27.89 -10.16
CA GLY A 188 -0.44 -26.87 -9.20
C GLY A 188 0.11 -27.07 -7.78
N CYS A 189 -0.28 -28.14 -7.09
CA CYS A 189 0.24 -28.44 -5.75
C CYS A 189 1.75 -28.72 -5.77
N GLY A 190 2.23 -29.44 -6.78
CA GLY A 190 3.66 -29.73 -6.94
C GLY A 190 4.52 -28.46 -7.05
N ALA A 191 4.06 -27.41 -7.75
CA ALA A 191 4.80 -26.15 -7.81
C ALA A 191 4.96 -25.49 -6.45
N PHE A 192 3.92 -25.45 -5.61
CA PHE A 192 4.06 -24.93 -4.25
C PHE A 192 4.96 -25.79 -3.37
N ALA A 193 4.87 -27.13 -3.46
CA ALA A 193 5.71 -28.04 -2.70
C ALA A 193 7.20 -27.90 -3.09
N VAL A 194 7.49 -27.92 -4.40
CA VAL A 194 8.84 -27.71 -4.93
C VAL A 194 9.36 -26.32 -4.55
N GLY A 195 8.54 -25.28 -4.72
CA GLY A 195 8.87 -23.92 -4.30
C GLY A 195 9.22 -23.83 -2.81
N TYR A 196 8.42 -24.47 -1.95
CA TYR A 196 8.66 -24.51 -0.51
C TYR A 196 10.00 -25.19 -0.18
N ILE A 197 10.30 -26.34 -0.80
CA ILE A 197 11.58 -27.05 -0.61
C ILE A 197 12.76 -26.20 -1.10
N LEU A 198 12.65 -25.58 -2.28
CA LEU A 198 13.70 -24.73 -2.85
C LEU A 198 14.05 -23.55 -1.94
N VAL A 199 13.06 -22.87 -1.35
CA VAL A 199 13.28 -21.70 -0.48
C VAL A 199 13.97 -22.05 0.86
N HIS A 200 14.08 -23.33 1.23
CA HIS A 200 14.91 -23.76 2.36
C HIS A 200 16.39 -23.89 2.01
N GLN A 201 16.74 -23.93 0.72
CA GLN A 201 18.12 -24.06 0.29
C GLN A 201 18.88 -22.73 0.41
N PRO A 202 20.13 -22.73 0.89
CA PRO A 202 20.91 -21.50 1.08
C PRO A 202 21.10 -20.67 -0.19
N TRP A 203 21.23 -21.32 -1.35
CA TRP A 203 21.40 -20.65 -2.64
C TRP A 203 20.12 -19.94 -3.10
N ALA A 204 18.95 -20.43 -2.68
CA ALA A 204 17.67 -19.88 -3.11
C ALA A 204 17.48 -18.46 -2.62
N ALA A 205 18.13 -18.05 -1.52
CA ALA A 205 18.12 -16.68 -1.01
C ALA A 205 18.49 -15.64 -2.08
N LYS A 206 19.37 -15.98 -3.04
CA LYS A 206 19.77 -15.08 -4.15
C LYS A 206 18.79 -15.07 -5.33
N HIS A 207 17.91 -16.07 -5.41
CA HIS A 207 17.02 -16.31 -6.55
C HIS A 207 15.54 -16.38 -6.16
N LEU A 208 15.17 -15.93 -4.94
CA LEU A 208 13.80 -16.01 -4.43
C LEU A 208 12.78 -15.36 -5.34
N GLU A 209 13.14 -14.22 -5.94
CA GLU A 209 12.28 -13.51 -6.88
C GLU A 209 11.90 -14.39 -8.07
N THR A 210 12.89 -15.04 -8.69
CA THR A 210 12.69 -15.94 -9.84
C THR A 210 11.90 -17.18 -9.47
N ILE A 211 12.22 -17.80 -8.32
CA ILE A 211 11.49 -18.98 -7.82
C ILE A 211 10.02 -18.60 -7.61
N THR A 212 9.77 -17.48 -6.95
CA THR A 212 8.43 -16.99 -6.65
C THR A 212 7.63 -16.70 -7.92
N PHE A 213 8.25 -16.03 -8.90
CA PHE A 213 7.63 -15.76 -10.19
C PHE A 213 7.14 -17.04 -10.87
N TRP A 214 8.00 -18.05 -10.99
CA TRP A 214 7.66 -19.30 -11.67
C TRP A 214 6.66 -20.16 -10.91
N VAL A 215 6.76 -20.25 -9.58
CA VAL A 215 5.79 -20.99 -8.76
C VAL A 215 4.39 -20.41 -8.96
N PHE A 216 4.22 -19.10 -8.82
CA PHE A 216 2.91 -18.47 -9.03
C PHE A 216 2.43 -18.54 -10.48
N ALA A 217 3.33 -18.44 -11.47
CA ALA A 217 2.98 -18.61 -12.88
C ALA A 217 2.43 -20.01 -13.18
N VAL A 218 3.11 -21.06 -12.70
CA VAL A 218 2.70 -22.45 -12.90
C VAL A 218 1.38 -22.75 -12.20
N VAL A 219 1.22 -22.29 -10.95
CA VAL A 219 -0.04 -22.45 -10.22
C VAL A 219 -1.18 -21.73 -10.94
N ALA A 220 -0.99 -20.48 -11.35
CA ALA A 220 -2.01 -19.74 -12.10
C ALA A 220 -2.39 -20.47 -13.39
N LEU A 221 -1.39 -20.92 -14.16
CA LEU A 221 -1.60 -21.65 -15.41
C LEU A 221 -2.38 -22.96 -15.19
N SER A 222 -2.05 -23.70 -14.12
CA SER A 222 -2.78 -24.92 -13.75
C SER A 222 -4.26 -24.65 -13.47
N MET A 223 -4.58 -23.56 -12.77
CA MET A 223 -5.96 -23.16 -12.46
C MET A 223 -6.71 -22.66 -13.70
N ILE A 224 -6.02 -21.97 -14.62
CA ILE A 224 -6.59 -21.51 -15.89
C ILE A 224 -6.95 -22.70 -16.78
N PHE A 225 -6.07 -23.71 -16.89
CA PHE A 225 -6.33 -24.91 -17.69
C PHE A 225 -7.31 -25.88 -17.03
N LYS A 226 -7.37 -25.93 -15.70
CA LYS A 226 -8.35 -26.73 -14.95
C LYS A 226 -9.78 -26.41 -15.39
N LYS A 227 -10.11 -25.13 -15.57
CA LYS A 227 -11.47 -24.68 -15.91
C LYS A 227 -12.04 -25.33 -17.19
N PRO A 228 -11.41 -25.24 -18.37
CA PRO A 228 -11.92 -25.88 -19.58
C PRO A 228 -11.85 -27.41 -19.53
N LEU A 229 -10.82 -27.99 -18.86
CA LEU A 229 -10.71 -29.44 -18.71
C LEU A 229 -11.85 -30.03 -17.88
N GLN A 230 -12.23 -29.34 -16.81
CA GLN A 230 -13.34 -29.71 -15.94
C GLN A 230 -14.70 -29.25 -16.49
N GLN A 231 -14.69 -28.44 -17.57
CA GLN A 231 -15.86 -27.79 -18.14
C GLN A 231 -16.65 -27.05 -17.04
N GLN A 232 -15.95 -26.20 -16.30
CA GLN A 232 -16.52 -25.43 -15.20
C GLN A 232 -17.00 -24.06 -15.67
N ALA A 233 -18.26 -23.75 -15.43
CA ALA A 233 -18.83 -22.42 -15.66
C ALA A 233 -18.52 -21.45 -14.51
N GLY A 234 -18.40 -20.16 -14.82
CA GLY A 234 -18.15 -19.11 -13.84
C GLY A 234 -16.66 -18.83 -13.55
N PRO A 235 -16.37 -17.91 -12.61
CA PRO A 235 -15.01 -17.49 -12.30
C PRO A 235 -14.25 -18.53 -11.44
N VAL A 236 -12.96 -18.61 -11.68
CA VAL A 236 -11.94 -19.36 -10.94
C VAL A 236 -11.53 -18.57 -9.69
N LEU A 237 -12.24 -18.81 -8.58
CA LEU A 237 -11.98 -18.15 -7.29
C LEU A 237 -10.52 -18.27 -6.81
N PRO A 238 -9.83 -19.42 -6.94
CA PRO A 238 -8.42 -19.53 -6.55
C PRO A 238 -7.51 -18.51 -7.24
N LEU A 239 -7.82 -18.11 -8.48
CA LEU A 239 -7.03 -17.13 -9.22
C LEU A 239 -7.10 -15.73 -8.58
N VAL A 240 -8.26 -15.36 -8.02
CA VAL A 240 -8.46 -14.10 -7.29
C VAL A 240 -7.60 -14.07 -6.02
N ILE A 241 -7.55 -15.18 -5.31
CA ILE A 241 -6.78 -15.31 -4.07
C ILE A 241 -5.28 -15.27 -4.36
N LEU A 242 -4.85 -15.87 -5.49
CA LEU A 242 -3.46 -15.88 -5.94
C LEU A 242 -2.89 -14.48 -6.25
N ILE A 243 -3.74 -13.53 -6.63
CA ILE A 243 -3.35 -12.13 -6.87
C ILE A 243 -2.88 -11.46 -5.57
N ILE A 244 -3.41 -11.87 -4.41
CA ILE A 244 -3.09 -11.28 -3.10
C ILE A 244 -1.58 -11.39 -2.79
N PRO A 245 -0.96 -12.58 -2.79
CA PRO A 245 0.47 -12.69 -2.54
C PRO A 245 1.34 -12.09 -3.63
N ILE A 246 0.93 -12.15 -4.90
CA ILE A 246 1.67 -11.55 -6.03
C ILE A 246 1.89 -10.05 -5.83
N PHE A 247 0.88 -9.33 -5.34
CA PHE A 247 0.94 -7.87 -5.23
C PHE A 247 1.11 -7.34 -3.80
N GLY A 248 0.97 -8.17 -2.77
CA GLY A 248 0.89 -7.67 -1.40
C GLY A 248 1.87 -8.28 -0.41
N ILE A 249 2.41 -9.47 -0.69
CA ILE A 249 3.17 -10.26 0.31
C ILE A 249 4.54 -10.65 -0.23
N THR A 250 4.58 -11.09 -1.48
CA THR A 250 5.84 -11.47 -2.11
C THR A 250 6.62 -10.19 -2.37
N ARG A 251 7.81 -10.06 -1.77
CA ARG A 251 8.66 -8.87 -1.91
C ARG A 251 9.30 -8.72 -3.29
N MET A 252 8.80 -9.47 -4.28
CA MET A 252 9.16 -9.36 -5.69
C MET A 252 9.04 -7.92 -6.16
N ARG A 253 9.90 -7.49 -7.08
CA ARG A 253 9.81 -6.15 -7.64
C ARG A 253 8.51 -5.91 -8.41
N PHE A 254 8.05 -4.67 -8.39
CA PHE A 254 6.79 -4.20 -8.94
C PHE A 254 6.64 -4.60 -10.40
N ILE A 255 7.69 -4.41 -11.21
CA ILE A 255 7.68 -4.76 -12.64
C ILE A 255 7.37 -6.25 -12.84
N HIS A 256 8.08 -7.15 -12.15
CA HIS A 256 7.86 -8.58 -12.30
C HIS A 256 6.46 -9.01 -11.87
N SER A 257 5.92 -8.39 -10.82
CA SER A 257 4.55 -8.62 -10.37
C SER A 257 3.52 -8.11 -11.38
N CYS A 258 3.78 -6.96 -12.01
CA CYS A 258 2.93 -6.42 -13.08
C CYS A 258 2.95 -7.32 -14.31
N VAL A 259 4.13 -7.76 -14.74
CA VAL A 259 4.27 -8.71 -15.86
C VAL A 259 3.49 -9.98 -15.55
N LEU A 260 3.70 -10.59 -14.39
CA LEU A 260 2.99 -11.80 -13.99
C LEU A 260 1.47 -11.60 -13.96
N GLY A 261 0.99 -10.53 -13.34
CA GLY A 261 -0.45 -10.24 -13.25
C GLY A 261 -1.10 -10.04 -14.62
N TRP A 262 -0.49 -9.25 -15.51
CA TRP A 262 -1.00 -9.07 -16.87
C TRP A 262 -0.89 -10.33 -17.71
N SER A 263 0.18 -11.12 -17.57
CA SER A 263 0.29 -12.43 -18.22
C SER A 263 -0.86 -13.35 -17.79
N ILE A 264 -1.19 -13.41 -16.50
CA ILE A 264 -2.34 -14.19 -16.01
C ILE A 264 -3.64 -13.71 -16.63
N PHE A 265 -3.86 -12.39 -16.69
CA PHE A 265 -5.04 -11.79 -17.31
C PHE A 265 -5.20 -12.17 -18.79
N PHE A 266 -4.14 -12.00 -19.60
CA PHE A 266 -4.19 -12.28 -21.03
C PHE A 266 -4.26 -13.78 -21.32
N VAL A 267 -3.50 -14.60 -20.60
CA VAL A 267 -3.55 -16.07 -20.75
C VAL A 267 -4.92 -16.59 -20.37
N TYR A 268 -5.54 -16.08 -19.30
CA TYR A 268 -6.92 -16.42 -18.97
C TYR A 268 -7.87 -16.12 -20.13
N LEU A 269 -7.88 -14.88 -20.61
CA LEU A 269 -8.76 -14.45 -21.70
C LEU A 269 -8.59 -15.34 -22.96
N VAL A 270 -7.34 -15.57 -23.39
CA VAL A 270 -7.03 -16.35 -24.59
C VAL A 270 -7.46 -17.81 -24.42
N VAL A 271 -7.08 -18.47 -23.32
CA VAL A 271 -7.43 -19.88 -23.10
C VAL A 271 -8.94 -20.07 -23.00
N GLN A 272 -9.65 -19.18 -22.31
CA GLN A 272 -11.10 -19.28 -22.20
C GLN A 272 -11.81 -19.05 -23.54
N LEU A 273 -11.39 -18.06 -24.34
CA LEU A 273 -11.97 -17.83 -25.67
C LEU A 273 -11.71 -19.00 -26.62
N VAL A 274 -10.49 -19.55 -26.62
CA VAL A 274 -10.13 -20.70 -27.45
C VAL A 274 -10.94 -21.94 -27.04
N SER A 275 -11.22 -22.11 -25.73
CA SER A 275 -12.00 -23.25 -25.24
C SER A 275 -13.43 -23.31 -25.77
N LEU A 276 -14.01 -22.17 -26.18
CA LEU A 276 -15.35 -22.13 -26.79
C LEU A 276 -15.46 -22.94 -28.08
N ASN A 277 -14.35 -23.11 -28.81
CA ASN A 277 -14.34 -23.87 -30.05
C ASN A 277 -14.33 -25.39 -29.82
N PHE A 278 -14.14 -25.84 -28.59
CA PHE A 278 -13.95 -27.25 -28.24
C PHE A 278 -14.95 -27.79 -27.21
N ILE A 279 -15.76 -26.91 -26.61
CA ILE A 279 -16.73 -27.27 -25.57
C ILE A 279 -18.12 -27.02 -26.13
N ASP A 280 -18.86 -28.12 -26.37
CA ASP A 280 -20.25 -28.05 -26.83
C ASP A 280 -21.21 -27.89 -25.65
N ASP A 281 -22.18 -26.97 -25.80
CA ASP A 281 -23.29 -26.81 -24.88
C ASP A 281 -24.22 -28.03 -24.92
N ILE A 282 -24.80 -28.39 -23.77
CA ILE A 282 -25.80 -29.46 -23.69
C ILE A 282 -27.18 -28.79 -23.59
N PRO A 283 -28.01 -28.88 -24.64
CA PRO A 283 -29.31 -28.21 -24.67
C PRO A 283 -30.13 -28.53 -23.42
N SER A 284 -30.77 -27.51 -22.83
CA SER A 284 -31.64 -27.60 -21.65
C SER A 284 -31.03 -28.11 -20.33
N VAL A 285 -29.76 -28.55 -20.32
CA VAL A 285 -29.13 -29.15 -19.13
C VAL A 285 -27.96 -28.31 -18.64
N TRP A 286 -27.08 -27.87 -19.54
CA TRP A 286 -25.85 -27.18 -19.16
C TRP A 286 -25.32 -26.29 -20.26
N LYS A 287 -24.87 -25.09 -19.87
CA LYS A 287 -24.30 -24.10 -20.76
C LYS A 287 -22.95 -23.65 -20.25
N TYR A 288 -21.94 -23.64 -21.12
CA TYR A 288 -20.65 -23.06 -20.81
C TYR A 288 -20.70 -21.51 -20.83
N ASP A 289 -19.63 -20.86 -20.36
CA ASP A 289 -19.56 -19.41 -20.36
C ASP A 289 -19.54 -18.87 -21.80
N ASN A 290 -20.41 -17.90 -22.12
CA ASN A 290 -20.36 -17.22 -23.42
C ASN A 290 -19.18 -16.24 -23.50
N VAL A 291 -18.86 -15.73 -24.70
CA VAL A 291 -17.85 -14.67 -24.91
C VAL A 291 -18.03 -13.50 -23.94
N SER A 292 -19.28 -13.06 -23.79
CA SER A 292 -19.62 -11.93 -22.92
C SER A 292 -19.47 -12.26 -21.43
N ASP A 293 -19.64 -13.51 -21.00
CA ASP A 293 -19.37 -13.96 -19.63
C ASP A 293 -17.87 -14.07 -19.36
N ILE A 294 -17.09 -14.51 -20.35
CA ILE A 294 -15.63 -14.57 -20.27
C ILE A 294 -15.04 -13.15 -20.16
N ILE A 295 -15.50 -12.21 -20.99
CA ILE A 295 -15.09 -10.80 -20.91
C ILE A 295 -15.41 -10.24 -19.53
N TYR A 296 -16.63 -10.49 -19.04
CA TYR A 296 -17.09 -10.07 -17.72
C TYR A 296 -16.16 -10.56 -16.59
N GLN A 297 -15.88 -11.87 -16.56
CA GLN A 297 -15.01 -12.47 -15.56
C GLN A 297 -13.58 -11.92 -15.67
N THR A 298 -13.08 -11.77 -16.89
CA THR A 298 -11.75 -11.22 -17.18
C THR A 298 -11.60 -9.81 -16.62
N ILE A 299 -12.60 -8.93 -16.85
CA ILE A 299 -12.60 -7.56 -16.30
C ILE A 299 -12.58 -7.59 -14.77
N ASN A 300 -13.33 -8.49 -14.14
CA ASN A 300 -13.33 -8.63 -12.68
C ASN A 300 -11.95 -9.03 -12.12
N TYR A 301 -11.20 -9.91 -12.79
CA TYR A 301 -9.79 -10.14 -12.42
C TYR A 301 -8.93 -8.90 -12.64
N GLY A 302 -9.18 -8.16 -13.73
CA GLY A 302 -8.51 -6.90 -14.01
C GLY A 302 -8.65 -5.87 -12.89
N ILE A 303 -9.84 -5.74 -12.28
CA ILE A 303 -10.07 -4.89 -11.09
C ILE A 303 -9.17 -5.34 -9.94
N GLY A 304 -9.09 -6.65 -9.69
CA GLY A 304 -8.22 -7.25 -8.67
C GLY A 304 -6.74 -6.93 -8.92
N ILE A 305 -6.27 -7.11 -10.16
CA ILE A 305 -4.89 -6.86 -10.58
C ILE A 305 -4.54 -5.38 -10.44
N ILE A 306 -5.36 -4.46 -10.96
CA ILE A 306 -5.10 -3.01 -10.85
C ILE A 306 -5.07 -2.57 -9.39
N GLY A 307 -6.04 -3.03 -8.57
CA GLY A 307 -6.05 -2.76 -7.14
C GLY A 307 -4.81 -3.31 -6.43
N GLY A 308 -4.37 -4.51 -6.82
CA GLY A 308 -3.11 -5.11 -6.37
C GLY A 308 -1.90 -4.28 -6.74
N MET A 309 -1.75 -3.91 -8.03
CA MET A 309 -0.65 -3.09 -8.54
C MET A 309 -0.51 -1.76 -7.79
N VAL A 310 -1.62 -1.05 -7.57
CA VAL A 310 -1.60 0.22 -6.82
C VAL A 310 -1.14 -0.02 -5.37
N SER A 311 -1.60 -1.10 -4.74
CA SER A 311 -1.14 -1.46 -3.39
C SER A 311 0.35 -1.81 -3.37
N HIS A 312 0.80 -2.62 -4.32
CA HIS A 312 2.18 -3.05 -4.43
C HIS A 312 3.11 -1.86 -4.63
N TYR A 313 2.78 -0.96 -5.58
CA TYR A 313 3.55 0.23 -5.85
C TYR A 313 3.80 1.06 -4.59
N ARG A 314 2.76 1.26 -3.76
CA ARG A 314 2.86 2.01 -2.51
C ARG A 314 3.74 1.30 -1.48
N GLN A 315 3.60 -0.02 -1.34
CA GLN A 315 4.40 -0.81 -0.41
C GLN A 315 5.87 -0.86 -0.83
N GLU A 316 6.16 -1.11 -2.11
CA GLU A 316 7.53 -1.11 -2.61
C GLU A 316 8.19 0.26 -2.53
N LEU A 317 7.47 1.34 -2.86
CA LEU A 317 7.97 2.70 -2.68
C LEU A 317 8.36 2.96 -1.23
N THR A 318 7.52 2.52 -0.28
CA THR A 318 7.81 2.64 1.16
C THR A 318 9.03 1.81 1.56
N ARG A 319 9.16 0.58 1.04
CA ARG A 319 10.34 -0.29 1.26
C ARG A 319 11.62 0.37 0.75
N ARG A 320 11.61 0.89 -0.47
CA ARG A 320 12.76 1.55 -1.11
C ARG A 320 13.14 2.83 -0.38
N ARG A 321 12.16 3.63 0.06
CA ARG A 321 12.38 4.80 0.93
C ARG A 321 13.06 4.41 2.24
N ASN A 322 12.58 3.36 2.92
CA ASN A 322 13.18 2.89 4.16
C ASN A 322 14.60 2.36 3.93
N TYR A 323 14.84 1.66 2.82
CA TYR A 323 16.17 1.23 2.43
C TYR A 323 17.12 2.41 2.21
N ALA A 324 16.67 3.46 1.51
CA ALA A 324 17.47 4.67 1.30
C ALA A 324 17.90 5.34 2.62
N LEU A 325 17.02 5.36 3.62
CA LEU A 325 17.35 5.86 4.96
C LEU A 325 18.35 4.99 5.73
N LYS A 326 18.47 3.71 5.40
CA LYS A 326 19.47 2.82 6.02
C LYS A 326 20.87 3.02 5.46
N LEU A 327 20.99 3.59 4.25
CA LEU A 327 22.28 3.88 3.66
C LEU A 327 23.06 4.88 4.53
N PRO A 328 24.38 4.70 4.71
CA PRO A 328 25.18 5.58 5.52
C PRO A 328 25.11 7.01 4.99
N PHE A 329 24.88 7.97 5.88
CA PHE A 329 24.92 9.38 5.54
C PHE A 329 26.38 9.76 5.26
N ALA A 330 26.72 10.02 3.99
CA ALA A 330 28.05 10.41 3.55
C ALA A 330 28.35 11.85 3.98
N GLY A 331 28.60 12.02 5.26
CA GLY A 331 29.04 13.27 5.85
C GLY A 331 29.21 13.17 7.35
N PRO A 332 29.99 12.23 7.92
CA PRO A 332 30.43 12.45 9.29
C PRO A 332 31.27 13.72 9.32
N ALA A 333 30.86 14.68 10.13
CA ALA A 333 31.82 15.59 10.73
C ALA A 333 32.74 14.73 11.60
N LEU A 334 34.05 14.92 11.45
CA LEU A 334 35.11 14.61 12.41
C LEU A 334 34.68 13.70 13.59
N ASP A 335 35.06 12.43 13.52
CA ASP A 335 35.17 11.45 14.63
C ASP A 335 33.96 10.59 15.04
N ASP A 336 32.72 10.83 14.58
CA ASP A 336 31.58 9.94 14.91
C ASP A 336 31.36 8.84 13.84
N GLU A 337 31.34 7.56 14.27
CA GLU A 337 30.90 6.45 13.41
C GLU A 337 29.41 6.60 13.07
N PRO A 338 29.00 6.35 11.81
CA PRO A 338 27.59 6.39 11.43
C PRO A 338 26.79 5.38 12.25
N VAL A 339 25.58 5.75 12.68
CA VAL A 339 24.72 4.83 13.45
C VAL A 339 24.50 3.55 12.66
N ASP A 340 24.88 2.43 13.26
CA ASP A 340 24.67 1.11 12.71
C ASP A 340 23.24 0.64 12.96
N PHE A 341 22.37 0.81 11.96
CA PHE A 341 21.00 0.31 11.97
C PHE A 341 20.90 -1.22 11.89
N SER A 342 22.04 -1.93 11.75
CA SER A 342 22.09 -3.39 11.88
C SER A 342 22.31 -3.88 13.31
N ALA A 343 22.59 -2.98 14.26
CA ALA A 343 22.74 -3.33 15.66
C ALA A 343 21.42 -3.82 16.29
N ASP A 344 21.54 -4.80 17.21
CA ASP A 344 20.40 -5.44 17.88
C ASP A 344 19.50 -4.48 18.66
N THR A 345 20.00 -3.31 19.05
CA THR A 345 19.26 -2.25 19.73
C THR A 345 18.15 -1.66 18.86
N TYR A 346 18.32 -1.66 17.53
CA TYR A 346 17.34 -1.16 16.56
C TYR A 346 16.42 -2.25 15.98
N SER A 347 16.49 -3.47 16.52
CA SER A 347 15.66 -4.58 16.07
C SER A 347 14.17 -4.34 16.33
N GLU A 348 13.33 -4.73 15.37
CA GLU A 348 11.86 -4.61 15.47
C GLU A 348 11.33 -5.38 16.70
N GLU A 349 11.97 -6.49 17.08
CA GLU A 349 11.59 -7.34 18.22
C GLU A 349 11.72 -6.64 19.58
N LYS A 350 12.71 -5.75 19.73
CA LYS A 350 12.91 -4.98 20.96
C LYS A 350 12.00 -3.75 21.04
N LEU A 351 11.77 -3.07 19.91
CA LEU A 351 11.03 -1.81 19.87
C LEU A 351 9.51 -2.02 19.82
N LEU A 352 9.05 -3.11 19.20
CA LEU A 352 7.65 -3.38 18.94
C LEU A 352 7.15 -4.59 19.73
N ASP A 353 5.83 -4.62 19.96
CA ASP A 353 5.13 -5.80 20.41
C ASP A 353 4.90 -6.78 19.22
N PRO A 354 5.23 -8.08 19.35
CA PRO A 354 5.14 -9.03 18.23
C PRO A 354 3.73 -9.23 17.65
N TRP A 355 2.68 -8.99 18.43
CA TRP A 355 1.30 -9.31 18.05
C TRP A 355 0.52 -8.09 17.60
N THR A 356 0.78 -6.95 18.22
CA THR A 356 0.05 -5.70 17.97
C THR A 356 0.84 -4.70 17.14
N LEU A 357 2.14 -4.94 16.98
CA LEU A 357 3.13 -4.00 16.43
C LEU A 357 3.18 -2.65 17.17
N ALA A 358 2.51 -2.49 18.32
CA ALA A 358 2.58 -1.25 19.07
C ALA A 358 4.00 -1.02 19.58
N PHE A 359 4.44 0.24 19.64
CA PHE A 359 5.68 0.56 20.32
C PHE A 359 5.56 0.20 21.80
N ARG A 360 6.58 -0.46 22.36
CA ARG A 360 6.61 -0.76 23.79
C ARG A 360 6.62 0.51 24.64
N ASN A 361 7.27 1.56 24.15
CA ASN A 361 7.19 2.89 24.74
C ASN A 361 5.89 3.61 24.30
N LEU A 362 5.05 3.93 25.28
CA LEU A 362 3.75 4.58 25.05
C LEU A 362 3.86 5.99 24.46
N ALA A 363 4.90 6.77 24.80
CA ALA A 363 5.07 8.12 24.28
C ALA A 363 5.37 8.08 22.77
N ILE A 364 6.19 7.12 22.33
CA ILE A 364 6.49 6.91 20.91
C ILE A 364 5.23 6.46 20.15
N GLU A 365 4.45 5.54 20.72
CA GLU A 365 3.17 5.12 20.13
C GLU A 365 2.20 6.30 19.97
N GLU A 366 2.15 7.21 20.94
CA GLU A 366 1.32 8.41 20.87
C GLU A 366 1.73 9.36 19.73
N TYR A 367 3.03 9.59 19.54
CA TYR A 367 3.52 10.40 18.41
C TYR A 367 3.28 9.74 17.06
N PHE A 368 3.57 8.44 16.96
CA PHE A 368 3.32 7.67 15.75
C PHE A 368 1.84 7.69 15.36
N CYS A 369 0.94 7.49 16.33
CA CYS A 369 -0.50 7.50 16.08
C CYS A 369 -0.97 8.83 15.48
N LYS A 370 -0.48 9.98 15.95
CA LYS A 370 -0.87 11.30 15.43
C LYS A 370 -0.53 11.48 13.95
N VAL A 371 0.60 10.93 13.50
CA VAL A 371 1.11 11.09 12.13
C VAL A 371 0.67 9.96 11.20
N TRP A 372 -0.08 8.96 11.65
CA TRP A 372 -0.43 7.78 10.84
C TRP A 372 -0.96 8.09 9.42
N TYR A 373 -1.91 9.02 9.28
CA TYR A 373 -2.43 9.42 7.97
C TYR A 373 -1.46 10.33 7.19
N LEU A 374 -0.62 11.06 7.92
CA LEU A 374 0.28 12.11 7.42
C LEU A 374 1.72 11.62 7.13
N ILE A 375 2.07 10.40 7.52
CA ILE A 375 3.42 9.84 7.34
C ILE A 375 3.84 9.72 5.87
N ASP A 376 2.85 9.62 4.98
CA ASP A 376 3.07 9.61 3.55
C ASP A 376 3.12 11.04 2.97
N PRO A 377 2.08 11.90 3.12
CA PRO A 377 2.05 13.26 2.56
C PRO A 377 2.95 14.29 3.26
N HIS A 378 3.40 14.04 4.49
CA HIS A 378 4.27 14.93 5.27
C HIS A 378 5.29 14.06 6.03
N PRO A 379 6.16 13.34 5.29
CA PRO A 379 6.99 12.29 5.83
C PRO A 379 7.97 12.84 6.84
N TYR A 380 8.55 14.03 6.63
CA TYR A 380 9.62 14.59 7.47
C TYR A 380 9.15 15.60 8.52
N GLU A 381 7.90 16.05 8.46
CA GLU A 381 7.34 17.05 9.38
C GLU A 381 7.22 16.53 10.82
N ASN A 382 7.15 17.46 11.78
CA ASN A 382 6.96 17.13 13.18
C ASN A 382 5.50 16.71 13.46
N PRO A 383 5.24 15.59 14.18
CA PRO A 383 3.88 15.13 14.50
C PRO A 383 3.01 16.09 15.33
N ASN A 384 3.60 17.11 15.95
CA ASN A 384 2.89 18.08 16.78
C ASN A 384 2.59 19.39 16.04
N ARG A 385 3.05 19.53 14.81
CA ARG A 385 2.77 20.69 13.95
C ARG A 385 1.28 20.67 13.59
N GLY A 386 0.50 21.68 13.97
CA GLY A 386 -0.97 21.60 13.88
C GLY A 386 -1.54 21.72 12.46
N ASP A 387 -0.90 22.50 11.60
CA ASP A 387 -1.34 22.90 10.27
C ASP A 387 -1.42 21.70 9.30
N ILE A 388 -0.47 20.78 9.38
CA ILE A 388 -0.44 19.56 8.56
C ILE A 388 -1.65 18.65 8.82
N HIS A 389 -2.33 18.77 9.98
CA HIS A 389 -3.51 17.98 10.29
C HIS A 389 -4.82 18.58 9.75
N GLU A 390 -4.84 19.86 9.36
CA GLU A 390 -6.05 20.53 8.87
C GLU A 390 -6.62 19.82 7.63
N ASN A 391 -5.72 19.43 6.72
CA ASN A 391 -6.05 18.88 5.41
C ASN A 391 -5.87 17.35 5.34
N VAL A 392 -5.83 16.65 6.48
CA VAL A 392 -5.61 15.19 6.54
C VAL A 392 -6.61 14.39 5.71
N TYR A 393 -7.84 14.87 5.55
CA TYR A 393 -8.89 14.18 4.79
C TYR A 393 -8.52 13.97 3.31
N TRP A 394 -7.67 14.84 2.75
CA TRP A 394 -7.16 14.68 1.39
C TRP A 394 -6.33 13.41 1.19
N THR A 395 -5.83 12.79 2.26
CA THR A 395 -5.01 11.56 2.19
C THR A 395 -5.80 10.33 1.73
N ILE A 396 -7.12 10.32 1.94
CA ILE A 396 -8.01 9.20 1.57
C ILE A 396 -8.85 9.48 0.31
N ARG A 397 -8.67 10.63 -0.36
CA ARG A 397 -9.49 11.04 -1.52
C ARG A 397 -9.60 9.98 -2.61
N TYR A 398 -8.47 9.37 -2.97
CA TYR A 398 -8.41 8.42 -4.09
C TYR A 398 -8.90 7.04 -3.66
N ALA A 399 -8.84 6.73 -2.37
CA ALA A 399 -9.43 5.51 -1.84
C ALA A 399 -10.96 5.58 -1.87
N VAL A 400 -11.53 6.74 -1.51
CA VAL A 400 -12.97 6.99 -1.57
C VAL A 400 -13.46 7.06 -3.02
N LEU A 401 -12.75 7.78 -3.88
CA LEU A 401 -13.05 7.83 -5.32
C LEU A 401 -12.98 6.44 -5.95
N GLY A 402 -11.93 5.67 -5.65
CA GLY A 402 -11.74 4.33 -6.20
C GLY A 402 -12.83 3.33 -5.75
N VAL A 403 -13.37 3.48 -4.53
CA VAL A 403 -14.56 2.70 -4.11
C VAL A 403 -15.78 3.15 -4.90
N GLY A 404 -16.02 4.46 -5.04
CA GLY A 404 -17.13 4.98 -5.84
C GLY A 404 -17.12 4.45 -7.28
N LEU A 405 -15.96 4.55 -7.95
CA LEU A 405 -15.78 4.03 -9.31
C LEU A 405 -15.98 2.51 -9.36
N SER A 406 -15.47 1.76 -8.38
CA SER A 406 -15.70 0.31 -8.29
C SER A 406 -17.18 -0.03 -8.13
N GLN A 407 -17.94 0.73 -7.32
CA GLN A 407 -19.38 0.50 -7.17
C GLN A 407 -20.15 0.86 -8.45
N ILE A 408 -19.69 1.85 -9.23
CA ILE A 408 -20.25 2.14 -10.56
C ILE A 408 -20.03 0.97 -11.51
N VAL A 409 -18.80 0.44 -11.60
CA VAL A 409 -18.51 -0.74 -12.44
C VAL A 409 -19.42 -1.91 -12.06
N LEU A 410 -19.50 -2.23 -10.77
CA LEU A 410 -20.33 -3.32 -10.28
C LEU A 410 -21.84 -3.07 -10.48
N GLY A 411 -22.30 -1.82 -10.37
CA GLY A 411 -23.69 -1.44 -10.63
C GLY A 411 -24.08 -1.59 -12.10
N ILE A 412 -23.20 -1.22 -13.03
CA ILE A 412 -23.41 -1.47 -14.47
C ILE A 412 -23.44 -2.97 -14.75
N GLN A 413 -22.58 -3.74 -14.09
CA GLN A 413 -22.57 -5.20 -14.17
C GLN A 413 -23.88 -5.85 -13.66
N ASP A 414 -24.47 -5.31 -12.59
CA ASP A 414 -25.74 -5.79 -12.05
C ASP A 414 -26.92 -5.59 -13.03
N ILE A 415 -26.85 -4.62 -13.96
CA ILE A 415 -27.85 -4.48 -15.03
C ILE A 415 -27.93 -5.76 -15.87
N LYS A 416 -26.78 -6.30 -16.28
CA LYS A 416 -26.73 -7.51 -17.09
C LYS A 416 -27.07 -8.77 -16.29
N LEU A 417 -26.54 -8.86 -15.07
CA LEU A 417 -26.71 -10.07 -14.24
C LEU A 417 -28.12 -10.20 -13.64
N LEU A 418 -28.74 -9.09 -13.30
CA LEU A 418 -30.03 -9.06 -12.60
C LEU A 418 -31.13 -8.48 -13.50
N LEU A 419 -30.98 -7.25 -13.98
CA LEU A 419 -32.06 -6.54 -14.69
C LEU A 419 -32.44 -7.21 -16.01
N MET A 420 -31.46 -7.51 -16.87
CA MET A 420 -31.68 -8.18 -18.16
C MET A 420 -32.18 -9.63 -18.00
N LYS A 421 -32.00 -10.22 -16.82
CA LYS A 421 -32.50 -11.56 -16.47
C LYS A 421 -33.82 -11.51 -15.67
N HIS A 422 -34.47 -10.34 -15.61
CA HIS A 422 -35.75 -10.09 -14.93
C HIS A 422 -35.76 -10.22 -13.40
N PHE A 423 -34.60 -10.14 -12.73
CA PHE A 423 -34.48 -10.06 -11.27
C PHE A 423 -34.61 -8.60 -10.79
N TYR A 424 -35.79 -8.01 -10.96
CA TYR A 424 -36.02 -6.58 -10.71
C TYR A 424 -35.86 -6.18 -9.24
N PHE A 425 -36.30 -7.04 -8.31
CA PHE A 425 -36.23 -6.78 -6.88
C PHE A 425 -34.77 -6.83 -6.38
N GLU A 426 -34.04 -7.87 -6.77
CA GLU A 426 -32.62 -8.04 -6.47
C GLU A 426 -31.77 -6.92 -7.05
N TYR A 427 -32.07 -6.49 -8.29
CA TYR A 427 -31.42 -5.34 -8.90
C TYR A 427 -31.67 -4.05 -8.11
N GLY A 428 -32.92 -3.80 -7.70
CA GLY A 428 -33.29 -2.65 -6.87
C GLY A 428 -32.52 -2.63 -5.54
N MET A 429 -32.44 -3.78 -4.85
CA MET A 429 -31.65 -3.92 -3.62
C MET A 429 -30.16 -3.71 -3.86
N ALA A 430 -29.59 -4.28 -4.92
CA ALA A 430 -28.18 -4.09 -5.27
C ALA A 430 -27.87 -2.61 -5.51
N ALA A 431 -28.70 -1.91 -6.28
CA ALA A 431 -28.54 -0.48 -6.52
C ALA A 431 -28.62 0.34 -5.22
N VAL A 432 -29.61 0.07 -4.35
CA VAL A 432 -29.75 0.75 -3.06
C VAL A 432 -28.52 0.49 -2.17
N ILE A 433 -28.12 -0.76 -2.02
CA ILE A 433 -26.95 -1.12 -1.20
C ILE A 433 -25.69 -0.40 -1.70
N ARG A 434 -25.43 -0.39 -3.01
CA ARG A 434 -24.24 0.25 -3.57
C ARG A 434 -24.27 1.76 -3.42
N PHE A 435 -25.33 2.41 -3.91
CA PHE A 435 -25.34 3.86 -4.10
C PHE A 435 -25.99 4.64 -2.97
N ALA A 436 -26.90 4.03 -2.20
CA ALA A 436 -27.54 4.68 -1.06
C ALA A 436 -26.91 4.31 0.30
N ILE A 437 -26.16 3.19 0.39
CA ILE A 437 -25.51 2.76 1.62
C ILE A 437 -23.98 2.86 1.51
N VAL A 438 -23.36 2.06 0.63
CA VAL A 438 -21.89 1.92 0.58
C VAL A 438 -21.22 3.25 0.20
N VAL A 439 -21.58 3.84 -0.95
CA VAL A 439 -20.95 5.10 -1.41
C VAL A 439 -21.13 6.25 -0.39
N PRO A 440 -22.33 6.51 0.15
CA PRO A 440 -22.53 7.53 1.19
C PRO A 440 -21.74 7.27 2.47
N CYS A 441 -21.57 6.02 2.90
CA CYS A 441 -20.76 5.70 4.09
C CYS A 441 -19.29 6.12 3.90
N TYR A 442 -18.70 5.87 2.72
CA TYR A 442 -17.33 6.28 2.42
C TYR A 442 -17.17 7.80 2.26
N LEU A 443 -18.16 8.47 1.65
CA LEU A 443 -18.22 9.94 1.62
C LEU A 443 -18.37 10.52 3.03
N GLY A 444 -19.17 9.88 3.88
CA GLY A 444 -19.31 10.21 5.29
C GLY A 444 -18.00 10.11 6.05
N ALA A 445 -17.17 9.10 5.76
CA ALA A 445 -15.86 8.97 6.37
C ALA A 445 -14.87 10.05 5.92
N PHE A 446 -14.91 10.41 4.63
CA PHE A 446 -14.14 11.54 4.10
C PHE A 446 -14.51 12.84 4.81
N TYR A 447 -15.82 13.10 4.95
CA TYR A 447 -16.33 14.29 5.63
C TYR A 447 -16.03 14.27 7.13
N PHE A 448 -16.15 13.12 7.79
CA PHE A 448 -15.83 12.98 9.21
C PHE A 448 -14.35 13.29 9.49
N LEU A 449 -13.44 12.81 8.63
CA LEU A 449 -12.02 13.11 8.74
C LEU A 449 -11.71 14.59 8.47
N TYR A 450 -12.46 15.25 7.57
CA TYR A 450 -12.39 16.70 7.36
C TYR A 450 -12.74 17.46 8.64
N LEU A 451 -13.85 17.09 9.29
CA LEU A 451 -14.27 17.74 10.53
C LEU A 451 -13.25 17.51 11.66
N LEU A 452 -12.69 16.30 11.78
CA LEU A 452 -11.66 15.98 12.78
C LEU A 452 -10.38 16.79 12.55
N GLY A 453 -9.91 16.92 11.31
CA GLY A 453 -8.72 17.70 10.96
C GLY A 453 -8.87 19.19 11.28
N LYS A 454 -9.99 19.80 10.86
CA LYS A 454 -10.34 21.20 11.20
C LYS A 454 -10.46 21.41 12.70
N LYS A 455 -11.05 20.44 13.42
CA LYS A 455 -11.17 20.51 14.87
C LYS A 455 -9.81 20.44 15.56
N TYR A 456 -8.94 19.53 15.14
CA TYR A 456 -7.57 19.43 15.66
C TYR A 456 -6.80 20.73 15.48
N TRP A 457 -6.89 21.33 14.29
CA TRP A 457 -6.28 22.62 14.02
C TRP A 457 -6.83 23.73 14.94
N SER A 458 -8.14 23.81 15.13
CA SER A 458 -8.74 24.79 16.03
C SER A 458 -8.30 24.62 17.49
N VAL A 459 -8.13 23.38 17.96
CA VAL A 459 -7.63 23.07 19.31
C VAL A 459 -6.15 23.43 19.43
N PHE A 460 -5.37 23.19 18.39
CA PHE A 460 -3.97 23.59 18.33
C PHE A 460 -3.82 25.11 18.45
N LEU A 461 -4.57 25.89 17.66
CA LEU A 461 -4.53 27.36 17.71
C LEU A 461 -4.91 27.91 19.10
N ARG A 462 -5.87 27.29 19.79
CA ARG A 462 -6.27 27.67 21.16
C ARG A 462 -5.14 27.58 22.19
N ARG A 463 -4.17 26.70 21.98
CA ARG A 463 -3.02 26.57 22.91
C ARG A 463 -2.09 27.78 22.89
N GLY A 464 -2.16 28.61 21.84
CA GLY A 464 -1.40 29.86 21.71
C GLY A 464 -2.22 31.13 21.97
N MET A 465 -3.48 31.02 22.40
CA MET A 465 -4.36 32.19 22.58
C MET A 465 -4.26 32.80 23.99
N SER A 466 -4.63 34.09 24.08
CA SER A 466 -4.81 34.77 25.36
C SER A 466 -5.95 34.15 26.17
N LYS A 467 -5.95 34.32 27.50
CA LYS A 467 -6.98 33.74 28.40
C LYS A 467 -8.40 34.18 28.03
N LEU A 468 -8.56 35.43 27.57
CA LEU A 468 -9.84 36.04 27.21
C LEU A 468 -10.40 35.46 25.90
N ASP A 469 -9.52 35.27 24.91
CA ASP A 469 -9.87 34.62 23.64
C ASP A 469 -10.12 33.11 23.81
N LEU A 470 -9.42 32.48 24.75
CA LEU A 470 -9.61 31.09 25.12
C LEU A 470 -11.01 30.86 25.69
N ASP A 471 -11.48 31.71 26.61
CA ASP A 471 -12.81 31.60 27.21
C ASP A 471 -13.93 31.77 26.17
N ALA A 472 -13.78 32.70 25.23
CA ALA A 472 -14.70 32.88 24.11
C ALA A 472 -14.71 31.65 23.17
N ALA A 473 -13.53 31.10 22.85
CA ALA A 473 -13.41 29.92 22.00
C ALA A 473 -13.96 28.65 22.67
N VAL A 474 -13.81 28.51 23.99
CA VAL A 474 -14.40 27.42 24.78
C VAL A 474 -15.93 27.54 24.85
N ALA A 475 -16.47 28.75 24.94
CA ALA A 475 -17.93 28.97 24.88
C ALA A 475 -18.51 28.58 23.50
N GLN A 476 -17.81 28.91 22.40
CA GLN A 476 -18.19 28.49 21.06
C GLN A 476 -18.06 26.97 20.86
N ASP A 477 -17.11 26.34 21.55
CA ASP A 477 -16.89 24.89 21.51
C ASP A 477 -18.04 24.07 22.10
N LYS A 478 -18.66 24.56 23.18
CA LYS A 478 -19.85 23.93 23.78
C LYS A 478 -21.00 23.78 22.80
N ARG A 479 -21.02 24.57 21.71
CA ARG A 479 -22.00 24.46 20.61
C ARG A 479 -21.55 23.55 19.46
N SER A 480 -20.30 23.08 19.44
CA SER A 480 -19.77 22.29 18.32
C SER A 480 -20.22 20.83 18.37
N ARG A 481 -20.57 20.26 17.20
CA ARG A 481 -21.05 18.87 17.09
C ARG A 481 -19.97 17.81 17.35
N ILE A 482 -18.69 18.16 17.20
CA ILE A 482 -17.55 17.28 17.51
C ILE A 482 -16.95 17.64 18.85
N LYS A 483 -17.00 16.68 19.79
CA LYS A 483 -16.43 16.82 21.11
C LYS A 483 -14.90 16.90 21.03
N THR A 484 -14.29 17.86 21.72
CA THR A 484 -12.82 17.99 21.86
C THR A 484 -12.13 16.71 22.30
N LYS A 485 -12.78 15.94 23.17
CA LYS A 485 -12.30 14.62 23.62
C LYS A 485 -11.94 13.66 22.47
N TRP A 486 -12.59 13.78 21.31
CA TRP A 486 -12.33 12.91 20.15
C TRP A 486 -11.03 13.24 19.41
N VAL A 487 -10.43 14.38 19.73
CA VAL A 487 -9.29 14.98 19.05
C VAL A 487 -8.10 15.15 20.00
N GLU A 488 -8.38 15.35 21.29
CA GLU A 488 -7.38 15.43 22.37
C GLU A 488 -7.01 14.08 22.98
N SER A 489 -7.63 12.99 22.54
CA SER A 489 -7.29 11.65 23.03
C SER A 489 -5.81 11.32 22.77
N LYS A 490 -5.21 10.46 23.60
CA LYS A 490 -3.85 9.92 23.37
C LYS A 490 -3.80 9.29 21.96
N GLY A 491 -2.96 9.83 21.08
CA GLY A 491 -2.92 9.51 19.65
C GLY A 491 -3.72 10.43 18.71
N GLY A 492 -4.28 11.54 19.22
CA GLY A 492 -4.99 12.56 18.45
C GLY A 492 -6.40 12.15 18.00
N TYR A 493 -6.79 12.59 16.80
CA TYR A 493 -8.06 12.22 16.17
C TYR A 493 -8.04 10.86 15.45
N VAL A 494 -6.86 10.24 15.32
CA VAL A 494 -6.66 9.03 14.52
C VAL A 494 -7.47 7.87 15.08
N ARG A 495 -7.53 7.70 16.41
CA ARG A 495 -8.36 6.65 17.03
C ARG A 495 -9.84 6.79 16.65
N SER A 496 -10.38 8.01 16.73
CA SER A 496 -11.76 8.30 16.35
C SER A 496 -12.02 8.01 14.86
N ALA A 497 -11.07 8.40 14.00
CA ALA A 497 -11.14 8.11 12.57
C ALA A 497 -11.12 6.59 12.28
N GLN A 498 -10.27 5.83 12.98
CA GLN A 498 -10.16 4.38 12.83
C GLN A 498 -11.45 3.67 13.28
N VAL A 499 -12.05 4.06 14.40
CA VAL A 499 -13.32 3.48 14.86
C VAL A 499 -14.45 3.74 13.85
N PHE A 500 -14.56 4.96 13.33
CA PHE A 500 -15.52 5.26 12.28
C PHE A 500 -15.25 4.47 10.99
N SER A 501 -13.97 4.33 10.62
CA SER A 501 -13.55 3.55 9.47
C SER A 501 -13.93 2.07 9.58
N ILE A 502 -13.80 1.48 10.77
CA ILE A 502 -14.25 0.10 11.05
C ILE A 502 -15.76 -0.03 10.84
N ALA A 503 -16.55 0.92 11.34
CA ALA A 503 -17.99 0.90 11.16
C ALA A 503 -18.39 0.95 9.67
N VAL A 504 -17.74 1.81 8.87
CA VAL A 504 -17.96 1.91 7.42
C VAL A 504 -17.61 0.61 6.70
N VAL A 505 -16.45 0.02 7.02
CA VAL A 505 -16.03 -1.27 6.46
C VAL A 505 -16.99 -2.38 6.86
N ALA A 506 -17.43 -2.43 8.12
CA ALA A 506 -18.39 -3.42 8.60
C ALA A 506 -19.73 -3.30 7.86
N ILE A 507 -20.25 -2.08 7.69
CA ILE A 507 -21.47 -1.84 6.90
C ILE A 507 -21.28 -2.34 5.47
N HIS A 508 -20.14 -2.04 4.83
CA HIS A 508 -19.86 -2.49 3.46
C HIS A 508 -19.81 -4.02 3.37
N VAL A 509 -19.07 -4.70 4.24
CA VAL A 509 -18.95 -6.17 4.24
C VAL A 509 -20.30 -6.83 4.55
N CYS A 510 -21.04 -6.36 5.56
CA CYS A 510 -22.38 -6.87 5.87
C CYS A 510 -23.34 -6.66 4.70
N SER A 511 -23.25 -5.53 4.00
CA SER A 511 -24.08 -5.27 2.82
C SER A 511 -23.75 -6.21 1.66
N MET A 512 -22.47 -6.51 1.41
CA MET A 512 -22.07 -7.50 0.40
C MET A 512 -22.48 -8.92 0.80
N MET A 513 -22.45 -9.24 2.10
CA MET A 513 -22.94 -10.52 2.62
C MET A 513 -24.46 -10.66 2.39
N ILE A 514 -25.25 -9.63 2.71
CA ILE A 514 -26.70 -9.62 2.45
C ILE A 514 -26.97 -9.82 0.96
N LEU A 515 -26.25 -9.12 0.08
CA LEU A 515 -26.38 -9.31 -1.37
C LEU A 515 -26.06 -10.74 -1.78
N LEU A 516 -24.96 -11.32 -1.31
CA LEU A 516 -24.59 -12.69 -1.64
C LEU A 516 -25.68 -13.69 -1.22
N LEU A 517 -26.20 -13.56 0.00
CA LEU A 517 -27.23 -14.48 0.51
C LEU A 517 -28.54 -14.34 -0.25
N GLN A 518 -29.00 -13.11 -0.46
CA GLN A 518 -30.28 -12.82 -1.09
C GLN A 518 -30.26 -13.10 -2.60
N VAL A 519 -29.24 -12.61 -3.29
CA VAL A 519 -29.07 -12.85 -4.73
C VAL A 519 -28.77 -14.32 -4.97
N GLY A 520 -27.91 -14.94 -4.16
CA GLY A 520 -27.63 -16.38 -4.23
C GLY A 520 -28.88 -17.24 -4.07
N TYR A 521 -29.74 -16.92 -3.10
CA TYR A 521 -31.03 -17.57 -2.93
C TYR A 521 -31.92 -17.43 -4.17
N ALA A 522 -32.07 -16.20 -4.69
CA ALA A 522 -32.90 -15.92 -5.87
C ALA A 522 -32.39 -16.60 -7.15
N PHE A 523 -31.06 -16.69 -7.35
CA PHE A 523 -30.46 -17.38 -8.49
C PHE A 523 -30.73 -18.89 -8.47
N MET A 524 -30.74 -19.49 -7.28
CA MET A 524 -30.96 -20.94 -7.12
C MET A 524 -32.44 -21.32 -7.15
N HIS A 525 -33.33 -20.47 -6.62
CA HIS A 525 -34.76 -20.78 -6.42
C HIS A 525 -35.70 -20.03 -7.39
N ASN A 526 -35.19 -19.66 -8.57
CA ASN A 526 -35.84 -18.76 -9.52
C ASN A 526 -37.38 -18.91 -9.58
N TYR A 527 -38.13 -17.85 -9.24
CA TYR A 527 -39.58 -17.86 -8.95
C TYR A 527 -40.50 -18.35 -10.08
N LYS A 528 -39.98 -18.59 -11.29
CA LYS A 528 -40.77 -18.99 -12.48
C LYS A 528 -40.45 -20.38 -13.01
N ASP A 529 -39.21 -20.83 -12.92
CA ASP A 529 -38.78 -22.14 -13.39
C ASP A 529 -38.45 -22.99 -12.17
N LYS A 530 -39.24 -24.05 -11.92
CA LYS A 530 -39.07 -24.97 -10.79
C LYS A 530 -37.78 -25.82 -10.85
N GLN A 531 -36.78 -25.43 -11.64
CA GLN A 531 -35.53 -26.16 -11.78
C GLN A 531 -34.34 -25.34 -11.24
N PRO A 532 -33.54 -25.90 -10.31
CA PRO A 532 -32.37 -25.22 -9.78
C PRO A 532 -31.34 -25.00 -10.89
N LYS A 533 -30.87 -23.75 -11.04
CA LYS A 533 -29.76 -23.45 -11.96
C LYS A 533 -28.45 -23.96 -11.35
N PRO A 534 -27.57 -24.59 -12.14
CA PRO A 534 -26.35 -25.18 -11.61
C PRO A 534 -25.22 -24.19 -11.29
N THR A 535 -25.41 -22.90 -11.58
CA THR A 535 -24.33 -21.89 -11.56
C THR A 535 -24.17 -21.26 -10.18
N LYS A 536 -22.98 -21.39 -9.57
CA LYS A 536 -22.67 -20.79 -8.25
C LYS A 536 -22.69 -19.25 -8.30
N PRO A 537 -23.13 -18.54 -7.24
CA PRO A 537 -23.10 -17.07 -7.15
C PRO A 537 -21.68 -16.50 -6.88
N ASN A 538 -20.67 -17.07 -7.52
CA ASN A 538 -19.24 -16.77 -7.26
C ASN A 538 -18.89 -15.31 -7.53
N VAL A 539 -19.63 -14.62 -8.41
CA VAL A 539 -19.43 -13.20 -8.71
C VAL A 539 -19.71 -12.30 -7.50
N TYR A 540 -20.82 -12.53 -6.79
CA TYR A 540 -21.15 -11.80 -5.57
C TYR A 540 -20.22 -12.19 -4.42
N PHE A 541 -19.78 -13.45 -4.38
CA PHE A 541 -18.75 -13.89 -3.44
C PHE A 541 -17.41 -13.19 -3.67
N MET A 542 -16.98 -12.99 -4.92
CA MET A 542 -15.82 -12.15 -5.25
C MET A 542 -15.98 -10.70 -4.75
N GLY A 543 -17.20 -10.16 -4.83
CA GLY A 543 -17.54 -8.86 -4.24
C GLY A 543 -17.29 -8.83 -2.73
N LEU A 544 -17.72 -9.88 -2.01
CA LEU A 544 -17.48 -10.04 -0.58
C LEU A 544 -15.98 -10.17 -0.25
N LEU A 545 -15.24 -11.01 -1.00
CA LEU A 545 -13.79 -11.16 -0.85
C LEU A 545 -13.07 -9.81 -1.03
N ASN A 546 -13.44 -9.06 -2.06
CA ASN A 546 -12.88 -7.73 -2.32
C ASN A 546 -13.22 -6.73 -1.21
N ALA A 547 -14.44 -6.77 -0.63
CA ALA A 547 -14.83 -5.89 0.47
C ALA A 547 -14.02 -6.18 1.74
N ILE A 548 -13.77 -7.45 2.07
CA ILE A 548 -12.91 -7.85 3.20
C ILE A 548 -11.47 -7.42 2.95
N LEU A 549 -10.94 -7.72 1.76
CA LEU A 549 -9.56 -7.40 1.41
C LEU A 549 -9.33 -5.89 1.33
N TYR A 550 -10.36 -5.10 1.01
CA TYR A 550 -10.27 -3.64 1.02
C TYR A 550 -9.84 -3.07 2.38
N ALA A 551 -10.29 -3.70 3.49
CA ALA A 551 -9.89 -3.30 4.84
C ALA A 551 -8.39 -3.48 5.10
N HIS A 552 -7.77 -4.44 4.42
CA HIS A 552 -6.36 -4.81 4.55
C HIS A 552 -5.43 -4.11 3.57
N ARG A 553 -5.97 -3.43 2.54
CA ARG A 553 -5.19 -2.68 1.55
C ARG A 553 -4.93 -1.24 2.02
N SER A 554 -3.77 -0.69 1.64
CA SER A 554 -3.29 0.66 2.02
C SER A 554 -4.20 1.85 1.68
N GLY A 555 -5.28 1.63 0.92
CA GLY A 555 -6.17 2.68 0.42
C GLY A 555 -6.70 3.58 1.54
N PHE A 556 -7.42 2.96 2.47
CA PHE A 556 -8.11 3.67 3.55
C PHE A 556 -7.26 3.85 4.82
N LYS A 557 -6.02 3.32 4.79
CA LYS A 557 -5.05 3.36 5.89
C LYS A 557 -5.67 2.91 7.22
N LEU A 558 -6.37 1.78 7.22
CA LEU A 558 -6.82 1.16 8.46
C LEU A 558 -5.62 0.47 9.12
N ARG A 559 -5.44 0.61 10.44
CA ARG A 559 -4.36 -0.07 11.14
C ARG A 559 -4.59 -1.57 11.17
N PHE A 560 -3.51 -2.34 11.13
CA PHE A 560 -3.50 -3.80 11.09
C PHE A 560 -4.41 -4.42 12.14
N VAL A 561 -4.26 -4.02 13.41
CA VAL A 561 -5.02 -4.60 14.53
C VAL A 561 -6.54 -4.37 14.38
N TYR A 562 -6.93 -3.18 13.91
CA TYR A 562 -8.34 -2.85 13.67
C TYR A 562 -8.90 -3.58 12.45
N ALA A 563 -8.12 -3.66 11.37
CA ALA A 563 -8.49 -4.38 10.16
C ALA A 563 -8.69 -5.87 10.46
N PHE A 564 -7.69 -6.52 11.05
CA PHE A 564 -7.70 -7.95 11.37
C PHE A 564 -8.82 -8.33 12.33
N ARG A 565 -8.99 -7.62 13.45
CA ARG A 565 -10.03 -7.95 14.44
C ARG A 565 -11.43 -7.77 13.86
N SER A 566 -11.69 -6.65 13.18
CA SER A 566 -13.02 -6.37 12.63
C SER A 566 -13.40 -7.35 11.53
N THR A 567 -12.51 -7.63 10.57
CA THR A 567 -12.75 -8.60 9.50
C THR A 567 -12.88 -10.03 10.02
N SER A 568 -12.15 -10.42 11.08
CA SER A 568 -12.29 -11.75 11.69
C SER A 568 -13.69 -11.94 12.31
N VAL A 569 -14.21 -10.92 13.03
CA VAL A 569 -15.58 -10.96 13.58
C VAL A 569 -16.61 -11.06 12.45
N LEU A 570 -16.42 -10.31 11.36
CA LEU A 570 -17.32 -10.35 10.19
C LEU A 570 -17.29 -11.71 9.48
N ILE A 571 -16.13 -12.38 9.43
CA ILE A 571 -16.01 -13.74 8.87
C ILE A 571 -16.73 -14.76 9.76
N VAL A 572 -16.58 -14.69 11.08
CA VAL A 572 -17.32 -15.57 12.01
C VAL A 572 -18.84 -15.36 11.85
N LEU A 573 -19.27 -14.10 11.75
CA LEU A 573 -20.66 -13.76 11.48
C LEU A 573 -21.14 -14.30 10.13
N PHE A 574 -20.31 -14.21 9.09
CA PHE A 574 -20.59 -14.83 7.79
C PHE A 574 -20.76 -16.33 7.91
N ILE A 575 -19.84 -17.05 8.58
CA ILE A 575 -19.91 -18.51 8.75
C ILE A 575 -21.23 -18.90 9.43
N PHE A 576 -21.63 -18.15 10.46
CA PHE A 576 -22.89 -18.36 11.15
C PHE A 576 -24.10 -18.23 10.19
N PHE A 577 -24.22 -17.15 9.42
CA PHE A 577 -25.35 -17.01 8.50
C PHE A 577 -25.26 -17.95 7.29
N ALA A 578 -24.06 -18.20 6.76
CA ALA A 578 -23.82 -19.07 5.63
C ALA A 578 -24.18 -20.53 5.93
N SER A 579 -23.78 -21.05 7.10
CA SER A 579 -24.14 -22.41 7.54
C SER A 579 -25.64 -22.65 7.73
N HIS A 580 -26.47 -21.60 7.71
CA HIS A 580 -27.93 -21.77 7.76
C HIS A 580 -28.60 -21.52 6.40
N ASN A 581 -27.95 -20.78 5.49
CA ASN A 581 -28.60 -20.26 4.28
C ASN A 581 -27.96 -20.75 2.97
N LEU A 582 -26.72 -21.26 2.99
CA LEU A 582 -25.93 -21.69 1.82
C LEU A 582 -25.85 -23.23 1.72
N HIS A 583 -27.00 -23.89 1.86
CA HIS A 583 -27.20 -25.31 1.64
C HIS A 583 -28.21 -25.49 0.50
N TRP A 584 -27.73 -25.61 -0.72
CA TRP A 584 -28.60 -25.72 -1.90
C TRP A 584 -28.21 -26.94 -2.70
N ASP A 585 -29.17 -27.70 -3.22
CA ASP A 585 -28.92 -28.75 -4.22
C ASP A 585 -28.50 -28.09 -5.55
N PRO A 586 -27.37 -28.45 -6.20
CA PRO A 586 -26.44 -29.57 -5.96
C PRO A 586 -25.18 -29.25 -5.14
N TRP A 587 -25.12 -28.09 -4.48
CA TRP A 587 -23.98 -27.58 -3.72
C TRP A 587 -24.23 -27.59 -2.20
N GLU A 588 -24.44 -28.78 -1.62
CA GLU A 588 -24.81 -28.95 -0.19
C GLU A 588 -23.80 -28.33 0.80
N TYR A 589 -22.52 -28.25 0.42
CA TYR A 589 -21.42 -27.75 1.25
C TYR A 589 -20.82 -26.42 0.74
N LEU A 590 -21.60 -25.62 0.00
CA LEU A 590 -21.13 -24.35 -0.55
C LEU A 590 -20.63 -23.37 0.52
N TRP A 591 -21.28 -23.33 1.68
CA TRP A 591 -20.85 -22.51 2.82
C TRP A 591 -19.43 -22.87 3.31
N LEU A 592 -19.07 -24.15 3.28
CA LEU A 592 -17.77 -24.64 3.74
C LEU A 592 -16.66 -24.25 2.76
N GLU A 593 -16.92 -24.40 1.46
CA GLU A 593 -16.03 -23.93 0.39
C GLU A 593 -15.76 -22.42 0.50
N TYR A 594 -16.82 -21.61 0.65
CA TYR A 594 -16.69 -20.16 0.82
C TYR A 594 -15.97 -19.79 2.11
N THR A 595 -16.19 -20.55 3.20
CA THR A 595 -15.45 -20.36 4.46
C THR A 595 -13.95 -20.59 4.27
N GLY A 596 -13.56 -21.65 3.55
CA GLY A 596 -12.15 -21.92 3.24
C GLY A 596 -11.49 -20.76 2.49
N PHE A 597 -12.15 -20.22 1.48
CA PHE A 597 -11.67 -19.06 0.73
C PHE A 597 -11.56 -17.79 1.58
N LEU A 598 -12.53 -17.55 2.49
CA LEU A 598 -12.50 -16.41 3.40
C LEU A 598 -11.37 -16.49 4.41
N ILE A 599 -11.13 -17.67 5.00
CA ILE A 599 -10.01 -17.88 5.93
C ILE A 599 -8.68 -17.63 5.21
N CYS A 600 -8.49 -18.20 4.01
CA CYS A 600 -7.28 -17.97 3.22
C CYS A 600 -7.09 -16.49 2.89
N THR A 601 -8.14 -15.81 2.41
CA THR A 601 -8.12 -14.38 2.11
C THR A 601 -7.79 -13.54 3.35
N GLN A 602 -8.31 -13.92 4.52
CA GLN A 602 -8.04 -13.23 5.78
C GLN A 602 -6.60 -13.39 6.24
N LEU A 603 -6.03 -14.60 6.15
CA LEU A 603 -4.63 -14.84 6.49
C LEU A 603 -3.70 -14.04 5.57
N LEU A 604 -3.96 -14.04 4.28
CA LEU A 604 -3.17 -13.28 3.31
C LEU A 604 -3.36 -11.75 3.49
N GLY A 605 -4.60 -11.29 3.72
CA GLY A 605 -4.89 -9.89 4.01
C GLY A 605 -4.22 -9.40 5.29
N MET A 606 -4.22 -10.23 6.34
CA MET A 606 -3.51 -9.98 7.59
C MET A 606 -2.01 -9.77 7.36
N MET A 607 -1.37 -10.58 6.50
CA MET A 607 0.04 -10.42 6.17
C MET A 607 0.33 -9.07 5.46
N ILE A 608 -0.56 -8.64 4.55
CA ILE A 608 -0.44 -7.37 3.84
C ILE A 608 -0.49 -6.19 4.80
N SER A 609 -1.52 -6.15 5.66
CA SER A 609 -1.75 -5.04 6.58
C SER A 609 -0.68 -5.00 7.68
N HIS A 610 -0.23 -6.17 8.14
CA HIS A 610 0.91 -6.29 9.05
C HIS A 610 2.20 -5.74 8.42
N GLU A 611 2.50 -6.09 7.16
CA GLU A 611 3.66 -5.56 6.45
C GLU A 611 3.62 -4.04 6.32
N GLU A 612 2.48 -3.48 5.92
CA GLU A 612 2.34 -2.05 5.74
C GLU A 612 2.53 -1.28 7.06
N GLU A 613 1.93 -1.77 8.15
CA GLU A 613 2.10 -1.15 9.47
C GLU A 613 3.55 -1.25 9.96
N ALA A 614 4.20 -2.41 9.81
CA ALA A 614 5.61 -2.59 10.14
C ALA A 614 6.51 -1.63 9.33
N LEU A 615 6.28 -1.49 8.02
CA LEU A 615 7.05 -0.58 7.17
C LEU A 615 6.91 0.89 7.59
N ARG A 616 5.70 1.32 7.99
CA ARG A 616 5.46 2.69 8.48
C ARG A 616 6.11 2.94 9.84
N ARG A 617 6.09 1.96 10.73
CA ARG A 617 6.75 2.04 12.04
C ARG A 617 8.25 2.10 11.91
N ASN A 618 8.81 1.23 11.08
CA ASN A 618 10.23 1.21 10.77
C ASN A 618 10.66 2.55 10.13
N PHE A 619 9.88 3.07 9.18
CA PHE A 619 10.11 4.41 8.63
C PHE A 619 10.14 5.49 9.71
N PHE A 620 9.19 5.46 10.66
CA PHE A 620 9.10 6.46 11.73
C PHE A 620 10.34 6.46 12.62
N ILE A 621 10.89 5.28 12.95
CA ILE A 621 12.15 5.14 13.70
C ILE A 621 13.32 5.66 12.87
N LEU A 622 13.52 5.11 11.66
CA LEU A 622 14.64 5.44 10.78
C LEU A 622 14.71 6.95 10.48
N LYS A 623 13.56 7.54 10.14
CA LYS A 623 13.44 8.98 9.92
C LYS A 623 13.91 9.74 11.15
N SER A 624 13.39 9.40 12.33
CA SER A 624 13.61 10.19 13.54
C SER A 624 15.09 10.22 13.89
N ILE A 625 15.77 9.08 13.83
CA ILE A 625 17.20 8.97 14.09
C ILE A 625 18.01 9.73 13.04
N ARG A 626 17.69 9.55 11.75
CA ARG A 626 18.41 10.25 10.66
C ARG A 626 18.22 11.77 10.70
N ILE A 627 17.08 12.26 11.19
CA ILE A 627 16.88 13.70 11.40
C ILE A 627 17.79 14.22 12.51
N VAL A 628 17.95 13.49 13.62
CA VAL A 628 18.85 13.89 14.71
C VAL A 628 20.32 13.86 14.27
N GLU A 629 20.73 12.83 13.52
CA GLU A 629 22.07 12.80 12.91
C GLU A 629 22.29 13.99 11.97
N PHE A 630 21.29 14.29 11.14
CA PHE A 630 21.33 15.42 10.23
C PHE A 630 21.39 16.75 10.98
N GLU A 631 20.66 16.91 12.08
CA GLU A 631 20.72 18.07 12.97
C GLU A 631 22.15 18.31 13.46
N LYS A 632 22.81 17.27 13.98
CA LYS A 632 24.21 17.34 14.45
C LYS A 632 25.17 17.71 13.32
N TRP A 633 25.07 17.02 12.19
CA TRP A 633 25.91 17.31 11.03
C TRP A 633 25.71 18.73 10.50
N PHE A 634 24.45 19.15 10.34
CA PHE A 634 24.10 20.45 9.80
C PHE A 634 24.60 21.58 10.70
N ALA A 635 24.52 21.40 12.03
CA ALA A 635 25.13 22.32 12.99
C ALA A 635 26.66 22.44 12.78
N GLY A 636 27.36 21.31 12.60
CA GLY A 636 28.79 21.29 12.29
C GLY A 636 29.13 22.03 10.97
N VAL A 637 28.35 21.78 9.92
CA VAL A 637 28.50 22.48 8.63
C VAL A 637 28.28 23.98 8.79
N LEU A 638 27.28 24.42 9.56
CA LEU A 638 27.05 25.84 9.81
C LEU A 638 28.22 26.50 10.53
N VAL A 639 28.85 25.82 11.50
CA VAL A 639 30.07 26.31 12.17
C VAL A 639 31.22 26.48 11.17
N ILE A 640 31.45 25.48 10.32
CA ILE A 640 32.48 25.53 9.27
C ILE A 640 32.17 26.65 8.28
N GLN A 641 30.93 26.77 7.80
CA GLN A 641 30.52 27.87 6.91
C GLN A 641 30.73 29.24 7.55
N LYS A 642 30.41 29.42 8.84
CA LYS A 642 30.68 30.66 9.58
C LYS A 642 32.19 30.95 9.61
N ARG A 643 33.04 29.94 9.85
CA ARG A 643 34.51 30.08 9.84
C ARG A 643 35.03 30.45 8.45
N VAL A 644 34.57 29.76 7.41
CA VAL A 644 34.93 30.04 6.00
C VAL A 644 34.45 31.43 5.57
N ARG A 645 33.23 31.86 5.92
CA ARG A 645 32.76 33.22 5.64
C ARG A 645 33.56 34.28 6.38
N ARG A 646 33.92 34.04 7.64
CA ARG A 646 34.82 34.94 8.40
C ARG A 646 36.20 35.01 7.75
N PHE A 647 36.75 33.89 7.32
CA PHE A 647 38.02 33.81 6.59
C PHE A 647 37.95 34.56 5.25
N LEU A 648 36.92 34.32 4.43
CA LEU A 648 36.70 34.99 3.15
C LEU A 648 36.42 36.49 3.32
N LYS A 649 35.66 36.90 4.34
CA LYS A 649 35.48 38.33 4.67
C LYS A 649 36.82 38.96 5.02
N ARG A 650 37.63 38.35 5.90
CA ARG A 650 38.98 38.82 6.25
C ARG A 650 39.90 38.91 5.02
N HIS A 651 39.81 37.95 4.11
CA HIS A 651 40.60 37.92 2.88
C HIS A 651 40.10 38.94 1.83
N LYS A 652 38.79 39.20 1.76
CA LYS A 652 38.17 40.21 0.89
C LYS A 652 38.44 41.61 1.40
N SER A 653 38.37 41.85 2.72
CA SER A 653 38.79 43.12 3.33
C SER A 653 40.29 43.36 3.16
N ARG A 654 41.14 42.32 3.19
CA ARG A 654 42.57 42.43 2.82
C ARG A 654 42.79 42.79 1.35
N LYS A 655 41.97 42.25 0.43
CA LYS A 655 42.02 42.59 -1.01
C LYS A 655 41.44 43.99 -1.31
N GLN A 656 40.38 44.40 -0.61
CA GLN A 656 39.78 45.74 -0.74
C GLN A 656 40.67 46.85 -0.18
N LEU A 657 41.52 46.55 0.81
CA LEU A 657 42.59 47.46 1.27
C LEU A 657 43.70 47.68 0.24
N LEU A 658 43.80 46.83 -0.79
CA LEU A 658 44.84 46.91 -1.83
C LEU A 658 44.31 47.40 -3.20
N GLN A 659 43.00 47.56 -3.39
CA GLN A 659 42.43 48.01 -4.66
C GLN A 659 41.22 48.93 -4.42
N HIS A 660 41.43 50.24 -4.63
CA HIS A 660 40.35 51.20 -4.85
C HIS A 660 39.84 51.05 -6.29
N THR A 661 38.63 50.51 -6.48
CA THR A 661 37.87 50.63 -7.75
C THR A 661 36.36 50.46 -7.46
N PRO A 662 35.46 51.19 -8.15
CA PRO A 662 34.06 51.42 -7.74
C PRO A 662 33.11 50.24 -8.06
N PRO A 663 31.86 50.25 -7.55
CA PRO A 663 31.01 49.05 -7.48
C PRO A 663 30.32 48.76 -8.82
N GLY A 664 30.43 47.51 -9.27
CA GLY A 664 29.66 46.96 -10.38
C GLY A 664 28.58 46.01 -9.89
N ASP A 665 27.33 46.36 -10.20
CA ASP A 665 26.12 45.56 -9.96
C ASP A 665 26.21 44.17 -10.61
N THR A 666 25.95 43.13 -9.82
CA THR A 666 25.53 41.82 -10.35
C THR A 666 24.44 41.25 -9.45
N SER A 667 23.20 41.67 -9.70
CA SER A 667 22.03 40.95 -9.19
C SER A 667 21.86 39.67 -10.00
N ALA A 668 22.32 38.54 -9.45
CA ALA A 668 21.94 37.23 -9.95
C ALA A 668 20.57 36.89 -9.36
N LYS A 669 19.51 36.99 -10.17
CA LYS A 669 18.17 36.50 -9.79
C LYS A 669 18.29 35.01 -9.40
N PRO A 670 17.81 34.61 -8.21
CA PRO A 670 17.79 33.20 -7.85
C PRO A 670 16.91 32.46 -8.87
N THR A 671 17.53 31.52 -9.58
CA THR A 671 16.83 30.63 -10.49
C THR A 671 15.81 29.87 -9.67
N ALA A 672 14.54 29.98 -10.07
CA ALA A 672 13.43 29.32 -9.39
C ALA A 672 13.75 27.83 -9.23
N ILE A 673 13.95 27.42 -7.98
CA ILE A 673 14.17 26.02 -7.60
C ILE A 673 12.93 25.27 -8.07
N LYS A 674 13.11 24.34 -9.02
CA LYS A 674 12.04 23.46 -9.47
C LYS A 674 11.43 22.79 -8.22
N PRO A 675 10.10 22.77 -8.08
CA PRO A 675 9.46 22.18 -6.93
C PRO A 675 9.90 20.72 -6.78
N VAL A 676 10.39 20.43 -5.59
CA VAL A 676 10.97 19.16 -5.15
C VAL A 676 9.87 18.09 -5.23
N ALA A 677 10.08 17.07 -6.06
CA ALA A 677 9.09 16.03 -6.31
C ALA A 677 9.23 14.92 -5.25
N HIS A 678 8.65 15.16 -4.07
CA HIS A 678 8.66 14.21 -2.97
C HIS A 678 8.03 12.85 -3.36
N ALA A 679 8.43 11.77 -2.68
CA ALA A 679 7.83 10.42 -2.82
C ALA A 679 6.27 10.41 -2.73
N GLN A 680 5.72 11.44 -2.09
CA GLN A 680 4.30 11.80 -2.06
C GLN A 680 3.66 11.94 -3.44
N ALA A 681 4.33 12.65 -4.36
CA ALA A 681 3.86 12.87 -5.72
C ALA A 681 3.71 11.52 -6.45
N PHE A 682 4.60 10.57 -6.17
CA PHE A 682 4.55 9.22 -6.73
C PHE A 682 3.39 8.39 -6.15
N LEU A 683 3.17 8.43 -4.82
CA LEU A 683 2.01 7.77 -4.19
C LEU A 683 0.66 8.30 -4.71
N ALA A 684 0.55 9.62 -4.84
CA ALA A 684 -0.65 10.27 -5.39
C ALA A 684 -0.84 9.92 -6.87
N ARG A 685 0.23 9.91 -7.66
CA ARG A 685 0.21 9.54 -9.09
C ARG A 685 -0.23 8.08 -9.29
N ALA A 686 0.30 7.14 -8.51
CA ALA A 686 -0.10 5.73 -8.61
C ALA A 686 -1.61 5.54 -8.31
N SER A 687 -2.11 6.23 -7.29
CA SER A 687 -3.53 6.20 -6.92
C SER A 687 -4.43 6.80 -8.01
N LEU A 688 -3.97 7.88 -8.63
CA LEU A 688 -4.64 8.51 -9.76
C LEU A 688 -4.66 7.59 -10.99
N LEU A 689 -3.55 6.91 -11.29
CA LEU A 689 -3.48 5.92 -12.38
C LEU A 689 -4.43 4.75 -12.15
N GLY A 690 -4.54 4.27 -10.91
CA GLY A 690 -5.55 3.27 -10.51
C GLY A 690 -6.98 3.74 -10.81
N CYS A 691 -7.31 4.99 -10.44
CA CYS A 691 -8.63 5.57 -10.75
C CYS A 691 -8.86 5.69 -12.26
N ARG A 692 -7.84 6.11 -13.04
CA ARG A 692 -7.94 6.19 -14.51
C ARG A 692 -8.15 4.82 -15.15
N ALA A 693 -7.49 3.78 -14.65
CA ALA A 693 -7.68 2.42 -15.13
C ALA A 693 -9.11 1.91 -14.84
N GLN A 694 -9.69 2.26 -13.68
CA GLN A 694 -11.10 1.98 -13.40
C GLN A 694 -12.05 2.72 -14.35
N MET A 695 -11.75 3.96 -14.75
CA MET A 695 -12.54 4.67 -15.77
C MET A 695 -12.53 3.95 -17.13
N ILE A 696 -11.40 3.38 -17.53
CA ILE A 696 -11.30 2.56 -18.74
C ILE A 696 -12.16 1.30 -18.60
N GLN A 697 -12.14 0.65 -17.43
CA GLN A 697 -12.99 -0.51 -17.16
C GLN A 697 -14.48 -0.17 -17.25
N ILE A 698 -14.90 0.99 -16.73
CA ILE A 698 -16.28 1.49 -16.87
C ILE A 698 -16.65 1.56 -18.35
N ALA A 699 -15.78 2.12 -19.19
CA ALA A 699 -16.05 2.22 -20.63
C ALA A 699 -16.20 0.84 -21.31
N ILE A 700 -15.34 -0.13 -20.96
CA ILE A 700 -15.40 -1.49 -21.51
C ILE A 700 -16.67 -2.22 -21.06
N VAL A 701 -17.02 -2.15 -19.77
CA VAL A 701 -18.23 -2.80 -19.24
C VAL A 701 -19.48 -2.16 -19.82
N LEU A 702 -19.50 -0.84 -19.95
CA LEU A 702 -20.62 -0.12 -20.57
C LEU A 702 -20.81 -0.57 -22.03
N PHE A 703 -19.70 -0.70 -22.78
CA PHE A 703 -19.74 -1.22 -24.13
C PHE A 703 -20.29 -2.65 -24.19
N ASP A 704 -19.87 -3.55 -23.30
CA ASP A 704 -20.38 -4.93 -23.24
C ASP A 704 -21.89 -4.98 -22.93
N VAL A 705 -22.38 -4.12 -22.02
CA VAL A 705 -23.82 -4.03 -21.73
C VAL A 705 -24.60 -3.49 -22.92
N ILE A 706 -24.12 -2.44 -23.58
CA ILE A 706 -24.77 -1.89 -24.78
C ILE A 706 -24.80 -2.92 -25.90
N TYR A 707 -23.69 -3.62 -26.14
CA TYR A 707 -23.61 -4.69 -27.14
C TYR A 707 -24.56 -5.84 -26.82
N SER A 708 -24.60 -6.28 -25.56
CA SER A 708 -25.52 -7.33 -25.11
C SER A 708 -26.98 -6.90 -25.27
N ALA A 709 -27.31 -5.63 -24.98
CA ALA A 709 -28.66 -5.10 -25.16
C ALA A 709 -29.06 -4.93 -26.63
N ALA A 710 -28.09 -4.70 -27.52
CA ALA A 710 -28.32 -4.60 -28.96
C ALA A 710 -28.44 -5.96 -29.66
N THR A 711 -27.96 -7.03 -29.01
CA THR A 711 -27.93 -8.41 -29.56
C THR A 711 -28.89 -9.37 -28.86
N ALA A 712 -29.47 -8.97 -27.72
CA ALA A 712 -30.58 -9.62 -27.03
C ALA A 712 -31.91 -9.24 -27.67
#